data_AF-A0A199W611-F1
#
_entry.id   AF-A0A199W611-F1
#
_cell.length_a   1.000
_cell.length_b   1.000
_cell.length_c   1.000
_cell.angle_alpha   90.00
_cell.angle_beta   90.00
_cell.angle_gamma   90.00
#
_symmetry.space_group_name_H-M   'P 1'
#
loop_
_entity.id
_entity.type
_entity.pdbx_description
1 polymer ?
#
loop_
_entity_poly.entity_id
_entity_poly.type
_entity_poly.pdbx_seq_one_letter_code
_entity_poly.pdbx_strand_id
1 'polypeptide(L)'
;MNSLFFFFLLLLLFSLAGAGAGADGGDRAALLGVRAEVVDPRGALSSWAGPLGANWSGVVLSNRTGRVVGVSLSGVSLSGGVPLSLCLLRRLETLDLSGNSLSGPLPSCLRTLAPRLRSLNLSRNPSLGGGLPLPPWLPSLSNLAALDLSFASFHGDVPAALFALPALRRLDLSHNRALAGALADVAAPLELLSLAANRISGTLPCFAAASRSLAALDLSANAVAGGVPACLADLRALRSLNLSGNRLSYRLSPRLAFSGRLLALDLSSNRLSGPVPRRIVDDPDRSALILLDLSRNRFSGAIPEEITELRSLQGLFLSRNQLSGEIPAGIGNLTYLQALDLSRNRLSGAIPVSLAGCFQLTLLDLGRNQLSGALRPELDALDSLRILDLSGNRISGEIPLPLAGCKSLEVVDLSGNELAGELSGAVLKWQSLRSLSLASNRLSGTLPDWIFSFPSLRWLDLSDNHLAGFIPDGNFNVSAEFNDNRSRDTASPLAGFAAWSSVDLDAGSRQLDLEYSIVSAVGIDLSQNAIRGNIPEGLFGMTGLEYLNLSYNNLDGRVPAEMAGLERLKWLDLAHNALSGEVPRGGMRRFPGAFAGNPRLCVEVASADCAAEAKMPEGEAAAAAAEDSGGGGGGGGSGGGEKGWVSIGAYWISAVTSFYVSIVTLLCSGKARGLVFRAVAPEF
;
A
#
# COMPACT_ATOMS: atom_id res chain seq x y z
N MET A 1 35.73 31.11 15.76
CA MET A 1 36.49 32.36 15.54
C MET A 1 37.05 32.51 14.12
N ASN A 2 37.32 31.44 13.35
CA ASN A 2 37.87 31.59 11.98
C ASN A 2 36.83 31.93 10.88
N SER A 3 35.54 31.64 11.08
CA SER A 3 34.49 31.94 10.08
C SER A 3 34.05 33.41 10.06
N LEU A 4 34.00 34.07 11.23
CA LEU A 4 33.73 35.52 11.35
C LEU A 4 34.86 36.40 10.77
N PHE A 5 36.11 35.91 10.84
CA PHE A 5 37.27 36.65 10.32
C PHE A 5 37.29 36.66 8.78
N PHE A 6 36.91 35.54 8.14
CA PHE A 6 36.76 35.46 6.68
C PHE A 6 35.60 36.33 6.18
N PHE A 7 34.51 36.41 6.96
CA PHE A 7 33.36 37.27 6.68
C PHE A 7 33.70 38.76 6.71
N PHE A 8 34.50 39.20 7.70
CA PHE A 8 34.96 40.58 7.80
C PHE A 8 35.94 40.96 6.68
N LEU A 9 36.81 40.02 6.27
CA LEU A 9 37.75 40.23 5.16
C LEU A 9 37.03 40.34 3.80
N LEU A 10 35.98 39.52 3.57
CA LEU A 10 35.17 39.59 2.35
C LEU A 10 34.41 40.93 2.27
N LEU A 11 33.78 41.36 3.37
CA LEU A 11 33.07 42.64 3.44
C LEU A 11 34.00 43.85 3.26
N LEU A 12 35.23 43.82 3.82
CA LEU A 12 36.22 44.87 3.63
C LEU A 12 36.68 44.95 2.17
N LEU A 13 36.91 43.80 1.51
CA LEU A 13 37.26 43.75 0.08
C LEU A 13 36.11 44.24 -0.81
N PHE A 14 34.85 43.99 -0.44
CA PHE A 14 33.69 44.56 -1.13
C PHE A 14 33.54 46.08 -0.93
N SER A 15 33.95 46.63 0.22
CA SER A 15 33.92 48.08 0.45
C SER A 15 34.98 48.85 -0.35
N LEU A 16 36.14 48.23 -0.60
CA LEU A 16 37.23 48.82 -1.38
C LEU A 16 37.05 48.66 -2.91
N ALA A 17 36.24 47.71 -3.36
CA ALA A 17 35.87 47.55 -4.78
C ALA A 17 34.72 48.48 -5.24
N GLY A 18 34.19 49.33 -4.35
CA GLY A 18 33.07 50.24 -4.62
C GLY A 18 33.39 51.45 -5.52
N ALA A 19 34.64 51.64 -5.93
CA ALA A 19 35.05 52.73 -6.80
C ALA A 19 35.43 52.20 -8.19
N GLY A 20 34.45 51.92 -9.05
CA GLY A 20 34.68 51.84 -10.50
C GLY A 20 34.35 50.54 -11.24
N ALA A 21 33.52 49.64 -10.71
CA ALA A 21 33.06 48.47 -11.49
C ALA A 21 31.74 48.76 -12.22
N GLY A 22 31.74 48.66 -13.56
CA GLY A 22 30.54 48.77 -14.39
C GLY A 22 29.43 47.79 -13.99
N ALA A 23 28.22 48.03 -14.49
CA ALA A 23 26.97 47.38 -14.09
C ALA A 23 26.96 45.83 -14.12
N ASP A 24 27.92 45.17 -14.81
CA ASP A 24 28.12 43.72 -14.83
C ASP A 24 28.96 43.17 -13.66
N GLY A 25 29.77 44.00 -13.00
CA GLY A 25 30.73 43.55 -11.99
C GLY A 25 30.08 43.03 -10.70
N GLY A 26 28.96 43.64 -10.29
CA GLY A 26 28.27 43.30 -9.05
C GLY A 26 27.52 41.97 -9.08
N ASP A 27 26.75 41.72 -10.16
CA ASP A 27 25.98 40.47 -10.28
C ASP A 27 26.91 39.27 -10.53
N ARG A 28 27.98 39.47 -11.32
CA ARG A 28 29.03 38.46 -11.52
C ARG A 28 29.73 38.12 -10.22
N ALA A 29 30.14 39.12 -9.44
CA ALA A 29 30.79 38.89 -8.14
C ALA A 29 29.87 38.14 -7.17
N ALA A 30 28.58 38.48 -7.13
CA ALA A 30 27.60 37.79 -6.31
C ALA A 30 27.48 36.30 -6.69
N LEU A 31 27.36 35.97 -7.98
CA LEU A 31 27.25 34.58 -8.41
C LEU A 31 28.56 33.79 -8.22
N LEU A 32 29.74 34.41 -8.38
CA LEU A 32 31.01 33.77 -8.03
C LEU A 32 31.12 33.53 -6.51
N GLY A 33 30.55 34.41 -5.69
CA GLY A 33 30.39 34.21 -4.25
C GLY A 33 29.50 33.00 -3.94
N VAL A 34 28.37 32.86 -4.63
CA VAL A 34 27.49 31.67 -4.53
C VAL A 34 28.28 30.39 -4.80
N ARG A 35 29.08 30.35 -5.87
CA ARG A 35 29.93 29.20 -6.21
C ARG A 35 30.96 28.88 -5.11
N ALA A 36 31.44 29.88 -4.38
CA ALA A 36 32.40 29.69 -3.29
C ALA A 36 31.74 29.24 -1.96
N GLU A 37 30.46 29.53 -1.77
CA GLU A 37 29.72 29.23 -0.54
C GLU A 37 29.07 27.83 -0.52
N VAL A 38 28.73 27.28 -1.69
CA VAL A 38 28.15 25.94 -1.81
C VAL A 38 29.21 24.87 -2.02
N VAL A 39 28.87 23.65 -1.60
CA VAL A 39 29.62 22.46 -1.98
C VAL A 39 28.98 21.87 -3.24
N ASP A 40 29.74 21.87 -4.33
CA ASP A 40 29.32 21.42 -5.67
C ASP A 40 30.10 20.16 -6.10
N PRO A 41 29.68 18.96 -5.64
CA PRO A 41 30.42 17.73 -5.89
C PRO A 41 30.41 17.29 -7.35
N ARG A 42 29.44 17.76 -8.14
CA ARG A 42 29.26 17.38 -9.55
C ARG A 42 29.78 18.43 -10.54
N GLY A 43 30.33 19.54 -10.03
CA GLY A 43 30.80 20.65 -10.87
C GLY A 43 29.68 21.29 -11.69
N ALA A 44 28.45 21.30 -11.19
CA ALA A 44 27.29 21.88 -11.87
C ALA A 44 27.45 23.40 -12.13
N LEU A 45 28.25 24.08 -11.30
CA LEU A 45 28.59 25.50 -11.43
C LEU A 45 29.90 25.72 -12.20
N SER A 46 30.44 24.71 -12.88
CA SER A 46 31.66 24.84 -13.69
C SER A 46 31.53 25.86 -14.82
N SER A 47 30.33 26.01 -15.39
CA SER A 47 30.00 26.99 -16.42
C SER A 47 30.07 28.44 -15.93
N TRP A 48 30.08 28.66 -14.61
CA TRP A 48 30.17 29.99 -13.99
C TRP A 48 31.61 30.48 -13.99
N ALA A 49 32.17 30.61 -15.18
CA ALA A 49 33.50 31.12 -15.48
C ALA A 49 33.40 32.16 -16.60
N GLY A 50 34.34 33.11 -16.63
CA GLY A 50 34.36 34.14 -17.67
C GLY A 50 33.32 35.28 -17.48
N PRO A 51 32.90 35.97 -18.56
CA PRO A 51 31.94 37.07 -18.52
C PRO A 51 30.53 36.62 -18.13
N LEU A 52 29.79 37.50 -17.44
CA LEU A 52 28.40 37.24 -17.08
C LEU A 52 27.55 37.02 -18.34
N GLY A 53 26.73 35.96 -18.35
CA GLY A 53 25.82 35.66 -19.47
C GLY A 53 26.40 34.81 -20.60
N ALA A 54 27.70 34.52 -20.60
CA ALA A 54 28.31 33.59 -21.56
C ALA A 54 28.05 32.13 -21.14
N ASN A 55 26.82 31.64 -21.38
CA ASN A 55 26.44 30.23 -21.21
C ASN A 55 26.47 29.71 -19.75
N TRP A 56 26.23 30.58 -18.76
CA TRP A 56 26.12 30.17 -17.36
C TRP A 56 24.83 29.37 -17.15
N SER A 57 24.96 28.10 -16.77
CA SER A 57 23.83 27.23 -16.49
C SER A 57 22.97 27.81 -15.37
N GLY A 58 21.65 27.84 -15.59
CA GLY A 58 20.69 28.26 -14.58
C GLY A 58 20.63 29.75 -14.30
N VAL A 59 21.33 30.63 -15.03
CA VAL A 59 21.26 32.08 -14.81
C VAL A 59 20.42 32.75 -15.91
N VAL A 60 19.44 33.54 -15.51
CA VAL A 60 18.56 34.30 -16.43
C VAL A 60 18.84 35.78 -16.30
N LEU A 61 19.12 36.43 -17.43
CA LEU A 61 19.40 37.86 -17.51
C LEU A 61 18.22 38.65 -18.07
N SER A 62 18.09 39.89 -17.65
CA SER A 62 17.12 40.84 -18.20
C SER A 62 17.55 41.32 -19.59
N ASN A 63 16.75 41.05 -20.62
CA ASN A 63 17.00 41.53 -21.99
C ASN A 63 17.14 43.05 -22.12
N ARG A 64 16.64 43.82 -21.14
CA ARG A 64 16.72 45.29 -21.15
C ARG A 64 17.94 45.85 -20.44
N THR A 65 18.45 45.14 -19.42
CA THR A 65 19.42 45.72 -18.49
C THR A 65 20.67 44.87 -18.31
N GLY A 66 20.72 43.65 -18.86
CA GLY A 66 21.81 42.69 -18.67
C GLY A 66 21.92 42.12 -17.25
N ARG A 67 21.10 42.59 -16.31
CA ARG A 67 21.15 42.20 -14.88
C ARG A 67 20.50 40.83 -14.66
N VAL A 68 20.97 40.12 -13.63
CA VAL A 68 20.41 38.82 -13.24
C VAL A 68 19.01 39.00 -12.65
N VAL A 69 18.04 38.31 -13.24
CA VAL A 69 16.63 38.29 -12.82
C VAL A 69 16.16 36.91 -12.42
N GLY A 70 16.89 35.86 -12.77
CA GLY A 70 16.58 34.50 -12.35
C GLY A 70 17.82 33.67 -12.06
N VAL A 71 17.74 32.82 -11.04
CA VAL A 71 18.71 31.76 -10.76
C VAL A 71 17.93 30.47 -10.54
N SER A 72 18.26 29.44 -11.32
CA SER A 72 17.62 28.13 -11.31
C SER A 72 18.67 27.03 -11.31
N LEU A 73 18.91 26.47 -10.13
CA LEU A 73 19.86 25.39 -9.87
C LEU A 73 19.11 24.21 -9.24
N SER A 74 18.06 23.73 -9.90
CA SER A 74 17.28 22.60 -9.41
C SER A 74 17.97 21.27 -9.72
N GLY A 75 17.98 20.32 -8.77
CA GLY A 75 18.43 18.95 -9.01
C GLY A 75 19.93 18.76 -9.25
N VAL A 76 20.75 19.79 -9.04
CA VAL A 76 22.18 19.78 -9.38
C VAL A 76 23.09 19.21 -8.28
N SER A 77 22.52 18.67 -7.21
CA SER A 77 23.24 18.03 -6.09
C SER A 77 24.13 18.98 -5.28
N LEU A 78 23.75 20.26 -5.19
CA LEU A 78 24.42 21.24 -4.32
C LEU A 78 24.18 20.91 -2.85
N SER A 79 25.16 21.21 -1.99
CA SER A 79 25.03 21.07 -0.54
C SER A 79 25.66 22.26 0.20
N GLY A 80 25.46 22.31 1.52
CA GLY A 80 25.82 23.47 2.36
C GLY A 80 24.59 24.30 2.74
N GLY A 81 24.80 25.57 3.11
CA GLY A 81 23.71 26.50 3.42
C GLY A 81 23.16 27.20 2.18
N VAL A 82 22.00 27.85 2.30
CA VAL A 82 21.53 28.78 1.25
C VAL A 82 22.52 29.95 1.16
N PRO A 83 23.10 30.22 -0.02
CA PRO A 83 24.17 31.20 -0.16
C PRO A 83 23.73 32.63 0.19
N LEU A 84 24.50 33.31 1.03
CA LEU A 84 24.34 34.72 1.40
C LEU A 84 24.58 35.64 0.22
N SER A 85 25.49 35.27 -0.69
CA SER A 85 25.79 36.07 -1.88
C SER A 85 24.59 36.25 -2.82
N LEU A 86 23.57 35.38 -2.76
CA LEU A 86 22.30 35.57 -3.51
C LEU A 86 21.58 36.87 -3.10
N CYS A 87 21.75 37.32 -1.86
CA CYS A 87 21.12 38.53 -1.33
C CYS A 87 21.65 39.83 -1.97
N LEU A 88 22.75 39.77 -2.72
CA LEU A 88 23.31 40.89 -3.48
C LEU A 88 22.60 41.12 -4.83
N LEU A 89 21.87 40.11 -5.33
CA LEU A 89 21.15 40.16 -6.60
C LEU A 89 19.81 40.89 -6.46
N ARG A 90 19.83 42.20 -6.17
CA ARG A 90 18.61 43.00 -5.84
C ARG A 90 17.53 43.08 -6.93
N ARG A 91 17.78 42.55 -8.13
CA ARG A 91 16.82 42.47 -9.24
C ARG A 91 16.27 41.06 -9.47
N LEU A 92 16.61 40.10 -8.62
CA LEU A 92 16.15 38.73 -8.73
C LEU A 92 14.63 38.67 -8.60
N GLU A 93 13.99 38.09 -9.60
CA GLU A 93 12.55 37.84 -9.69
C GLU A 93 12.23 36.37 -9.42
N THR A 94 13.11 35.45 -9.86
CA THR A 94 12.95 34.01 -9.63
C THR A 94 14.20 33.39 -8.99
N LEU A 95 14.00 32.60 -7.94
CA LEU A 95 15.04 31.79 -7.32
C LEU A 95 14.53 30.36 -7.15
N ASP A 96 15.18 29.42 -7.82
CA ASP A 96 14.92 27.99 -7.70
C ASP A 96 16.21 27.25 -7.32
N LEU A 97 16.23 26.68 -6.11
CA LEU A 97 17.30 25.81 -5.61
C LEU A 97 16.74 24.45 -5.18
N SER A 98 15.62 24.03 -5.76
CA SER A 98 14.92 22.81 -5.36
C SER A 98 15.69 21.53 -5.67
N GLY A 99 15.38 20.44 -4.97
CA GLY A 99 15.96 19.11 -5.26
C GLY A 99 17.47 19.02 -5.04
N ASN A 100 17.99 19.74 -4.04
CA ASN A 100 19.38 19.71 -3.64
C ASN A 100 19.52 19.15 -2.20
N SER A 101 20.73 19.22 -1.67
CA SER A 101 21.06 18.82 -0.29
C SER A 101 21.39 20.05 0.57
N LEU A 102 20.68 21.17 0.36
CA LEU A 102 20.85 22.38 1.15
C LEU A 102 20.35 22.16 2.59
N SER A 103 20.95 22.88 3.53
CA SER A 103 20.76 22.69 4.97
C SER A 103 20.81 24.02 5.73
N GLY A 104 20.45 23.98 7.01
CA GLY A 104 20.53 25.15 7.89
C GLY A 104 19.39 26.15 7.69
N PRO A 105 19.42 27.30 8.38
CA PRO A 105 18.35 28.28 8.35
C PRO A 105 18.27 29.04 7.02
N LEU A 106 17.08 29.57 6.72
CA LEU A 106 16.93 30.57 5.67
C LEU A 106 17.62 31.89 6.07
N PRO A 107 18.55 32.41 5.25
CA PRO A 107 19.24 33.66 5.56
C PRO A 107 18.30 34.84 5.66
N SER A 108 18.41 35.63 6.73
CA SER A 108 17.61 36.85 6.93
C SER A 108 17.84 37.90 5.85
N CYS A 109 18.97 37.84 5.13
CA CYS A 109 19.26 38.74 4.03
C CYS A 109 18.33 38.52 2.83
N LEU A 110 17.65 37.38 2.68
CA LEU A 110 16.71 37.16 1.58
C LEU A 110 15.58 38.21 1.55
N ARG A 111 15.27 38.84 2.68
CA ARG A 111 14.34 39.98 2.75
C ARG A 111 14.74 41.15 1.84
N THR A 112 16.02 41.30 1.48
CA THR A 112 16.49 42.38 0.58
C THR A 112 15.95 42.22 -0.84
N LEU A 113 15.50 41.01 -1.20
CA LEU A 113 14.92 40.68 -2.50
C LEU A 113 13.42 40.98 -2.58
N ALA A 114 12.78 41.32 -1.47
CA ALA A 114 11.35 41.64 -1.37
C ALA A 114 10.80 42.56 -2.48
N PRO A 115 11.53 43.62 -2.93
CA PRO A 115 11.00 44.53 -3.95
C PRO A 115 10.75 43.89 -5.32
N ARG A 116 11.39 42.75 -5.63
CA ARG A 116 11.38 42.14 -6.98
C ARG A 116 11.07 40.66 -7.00
N LEU A 117 11.36 39.92 -5.94
CA LEU A 117 11.20 38.47 -5.90
C LEU A 117 9.72 38.09 -6.03
N ARG A 118 9.42 37.27 -7.05
CA ARG A 118 8.08 36.78 -7.39
C ARG A 118 7.97 35.27 -7.19
N SER A 119 9.05 34.52 -7.40
CA SER A 119 9.07 33.08 -7.20
C SER A 119 10.25 32.68 -6.33
N LEU A 120 9.98 31.95 -5.25
CA LEU A 120 10.99 31.34 -4.39
C LEU A 120 10.67 29.85 -4.25
N ASN A 121 11.53 29.01 -4.82
CA ASN A 121 11.44 27.57 -4.72
C ASN A 121 12.71 27.01 -4.07
N LEU A 122 12.57 26.47 -2.87
CA LEU A 122 13.65 25.80 -2.13
C LEU A 122 13.25 24.36 -1.75
N SER A 123 12.26 23.79 -2.43
CA SER A 123 11.69 22.50 -2.06
C SER A 123 12.63 21.33 -2.24
N ARG A 124 12.31 20.18 -1.63
CA ARG A 124 13.10 18.95 -1.71
C ARG A 124 14.55 19.16 -1.28
N ASN A 125 14.74 19.95 -0.22
CA ASN A 125 15.99 20.08 0.51
C ASN A 125 15.74 19.58 1.95
N PRO A 126 15.89 18.27 2.23
CA PRO A 126 15.33 17.64 3.43
C PRO A 126 15.94 18.14 4.75
N SER A 127 17.13 18.75 4.70
CA SER A 127 17.82 19.32 5.87
C SER A 127 17.66 20.84 5.98
N LEU A 128 16.97 21.49 5.04
CA LEU A 128 16.76 22.94 5.02
C LEU A 128 15.75 23.34 6.09
N GLY A 129 16.04 24.42 6.82
CA GLY A 129 15.33 24.83 8.02
C GLY A 129 16.04 24.36 9.28
N GLY A 130 16.70 23.19 9.27
CA GLY A 130 17.46 22.66 10.41
C GLY A 130 16.62 22.48 11.67
N GLY A 131 15.30 22.25 11.52
CA GLY A 131 14.38 22.22 12.65
C GLY A 131 14.14 23.57 13.30
N LEU A 132 14.28 24.68 12.55
CA LEU A 132 13.91 26.04 12.97
C LEU A 132 12.57 26.48 12.35
N PRO A 133 11.85 27.44 12.96
CA PRO A 133 10.56 27.84 12.46
C PRO A 133 10.70 28.63 11.16
N LEU A 134 9.59 28.74 10.42
CA LEU A 134 9.55 29.64 9.27
C LEU A 134 9.94 31.07 9.72
N PRO A 135 10.84 31.76 9.00
CA PRO A 135 11.35 33.03 9.47
C PRO A 135 10.25 34.11 9.55
N PRO A 136 10.22 34.93 10.62
CA PRO A 136 9.21 35.99 10.77
C PRO A 136 9.25 37.06 9.68
N TRP A 137 10.37 37.21 8.98
CA TRP A 137 10.52 38.15 7.86
C TRP A 137 9.97 37.61 6.54
N LEU A 138 9.62 36.32 6.44
CA LEU A 138 9.15 35.72 5.18
C LEU A 138 7.93 36.46 4.59
N PRO A 139 6.93 36.89 5.38
CA PRO A 139 5.83 37.73 4.89
C PRO A 139 6.24 39.12 4.38
N SER A 140 7.49 39.57 4.59
CA SER A 140 7.96 40.84 4.02
C SER A 140 8.19 40.76 2.50
N LEU A 141 8.20 39.55 1.91
CA LEU A 141 8.29 39.34 0.47
C LEU A 141 6.93 39.64 -0.21
N SER A 142 6.47 40.89 -0.14
CA SER A 142 5.10 41.28 -0.51
C SER A 142 4.72 41.05 -1.99
N ASN A 143 5.72 40.96 -2.88
CA ASN A 143 5.53 40.73 -4.31
C ASN A 143 5.60 39.24 -4.70
N LEU A 144 5.75 38.35 -3.72
CA LEU A 144 5.87 36.92 -3.95
C LEU A 144 4.54 36.37 -4.48
N ALA A 145 4.60 35.79 -5.69
CA ALA A 145 3.48 35.13 -6.35
C ALA A 145 3.51 33.61 -6.13
N ALA A 146 4.69 33.02 -5.99
CA ALA A 146 4.88 31.61 -5.72
C ALA A 146 5.92 31.38 -4.62
N LEU A 147 5.56 30.57 -3.63
CA LEU A 147 6.44 30.09 -2.58
C LEU A 147 6.34 28.57 -2.46
N ASP A 148 7.46 27.88 -2.65
CA ASP A 148 7.56 26.44 -2.43
C ASP A 148 8.73 26.15 -1.48
N LEU A 149 8.38 25.69 -0.27
CA LEU A 149 9.30 25.22 0.77
C LEU A 149 8.95 23.78 1.17
N SER A 150 8.35 23.00 0.26
CA SER A 150 7.94 21.62 0.52
C SER A 150 9.13 20.67 0.68
N PHE A 151 8.93 19.54 1.37
CA PHE A 151 9.97 18.53 1.60
C PHE A 151 11.25 19.12 2.23
N ALA A 152 11.08 19.98 3.23
CA ALA A 152 12.14 20.55 4.05
C ALA A 152 11.94 20.15 5.53
N SER A 153 12.61 20.83 6.46
CA SER A 153 12.61 20.52 7.90
C SER A 153 12.14 21.69 8.78
N PHE A 154 11.24 22.53 8.27
CA PHE A 154 10.67 23.64 9.05
C PHE A 154 9.67 23.12 10.11
N HIS A 155 9.57 23.81 11.25
CA HIS A 155 8.60 23.49 12.32
C HIS A 155 7.86 24.72 12.84
N GLY A 156 7.00 24.54 13.84
CA GLY A 156 6.27 25.64 14.47
C GLY A 156 5.15 26.18 13.58
N ASP A 157 4.53 27.27 14.00
CA ASP A 157 3.33 27.76 13.36
C ASP A 157 3.61 28.40 11.99
N VAL A 158 2.74 28.11 11.01
CA VAL A 158 2.76 28.83 9.73
C VAL A 158 2.35 30.29 9.98
N PRO A 159 3.17 31.28 9.63
CA PRO A 159 2.85 32.69 9.88
C PRO A 159 1.57 33.11 9.16
N ALA A 160 0.55 33.55 9.91
CA ALA A 160 -0.76 33.92 9.35
C ALA A 160 -0.68 35.00 8.27
N ALA A 161 0.30 35.90 8.36
CA ALA A 161 0.55 36.94 7.37
C ALA A 161 0.90 36.40 5.96
N LEU A 162 1.40 35.16 5.84
CA LEU A 162 1.60 34.53 4.53
C LEU A 162 0.27 34.33 3.78
N PHE A 163 -0.79 33.98 4.50
CA PHE A 163 -2.13 33.80 3.92
C PHE A 163 -2.81 35.13 3.55
N ALA A 164 -2.18 36.27 3.83
CA ALA A 164 -2.67 37.60 3.50
C ALA A 164 -1.82 38.33 2.44
N LEU A 165 -0.81 37.65 1.86
CA LEU A 165 0.04 38.26 0.84
C LEU A 165 -0.76 38.56 -0.44
N PRO A 166 -0.75 39.82 -0.93
CA PRO A 166 -1.69 40.26 -1.97
C PRO A 166 -1.37 39.69 -3.36
N ALA A 167 -0.10 39.38 -3.63
CA ALA A 167 0.35 38.83 -4.90
C ALA A 167 0.39 37.29 -4.90
N LEU A 168 0.27 36.64 -3.74
CA LEU A 168 0.52 35.21 -3.60
C LEU A 168 -0.58 34.41 -4.27
N ARG A 169 -0.18 33.56 -5.21
CA ARG A 169 -1.05 32.65 -5.98
C ARG A 169 -0.76 31.20 -5.64
N ARG A 170 0.48 30.84 -5.39
CA ARG A 170 0.89 29.45 -5.11
C ARG A 170 1.66 29.39 -3.80
N LEU A 171 1.19 28.57 -2.88
CA LEU A 171 1.84 28.31 -1.61
C LEU A 171 1.93 26.81 -1.38
N ASP A 172 3.14 26.28 -1.36
CA ASP A 172 3.42 24.89 -0.99
C ASP A 172 4.40 24.84 0.18
N LEU A 173 3.92 24.35 1.32
CA LEU A 173 4.71 24.09 2.53
C LEU A 173 4.61 22.62 2.96
N SER A 174 4.22 21.73 2.04
CA SER A 174 3.94 20.33 2.33
C SER A 174 5.19 19.53 2.78
N HIS A 175 4.98 18.40 3.43
CA HIS A 175 6.01 17.44 3.82
C HIS A 175 7.15 18.02 4.70
N ASN A 176 6.87 19.05 5.50
CA ASN A 176 7.79 19.55 6.53
C ASN A 176 7.66 18.78 7.86
N ARG A 177 6.62 17.94 8.02
CA ARG A 177 6.34 17.01 9.14
C ARG A 177 6.10 17.66 10.52
N ALA A 178 6.55 18.90 10.74
CA ALA A 178 6.51 19.58 12.02
C ALA A 178 5.94 21.01 11.97
N LEU A 179 5.55 21.51 10.79
CA LEU A 179 4.78 22.75 10.70
C LEU A 179 3.40 22.56 11.34
N ALA A 180 2.98 23.53 12.12
CA ALA A 180 1.75 23.51 12.92
C ALA A 180 0.99 24.84 12.77
N GLY A 181 0.07 25.09 13.69
CA GLY A 181 -0.81 26.25 13.67
C GLY A 181 -2.23 25.90 13.23
N ALA A 182 -3.17 26.77 13.58
CA ALA A 182 -4.54 26.68 13.10
C ALA A 182 -4.65 27.23 11.68
N LEU A 183 -5.48 26.62 10.83
CA LEU A 183 -5.77 27.19 9.52
C LEU A 183 -6.47 28.55 9.70
N ALA A 184 -5.79 29.64 9.35
CA ALA A 184 -6.34 30.99 9.42
C ALA A 184 -7.22 31.29 8.19
N ASP A 185 -8.02 32.36 8.28
CA ASP A 185 -8.74 32.88 7.12
C ASP A 185 -7.75 33.31 6.03
N VAL A 186 -7.92 32.74 4.84
CA VAL A 186 -7.09 33.03 3.67
C VAL A 186 -7.65 34.25 2.95
N ALA A 187 -6.88 35.34 2.96
CA ALA A 187 -7.19 36.59 2.25
C ALA A 187 -6.44 36.72 0.91
N ALA A 188 -5.36 35.96 0.73
CA ALA A 188 -4.60 35.89 -0.51
C ALA A 188 -5.43 35.25 -1.64
N PRO A 189 -5.31 35.74 -2.90
CA PRO A 189 -6.08 35.22 -4.02
C PRO A 189 -5.42 33.96 -4.61
N LEU A 190 -5.27 32.94 -3.76
CA LEU A 190 -4.56 31.70 -4.06
C LEU A 190 -5.23 30.94 -5.21
N GLU A 191 -4.39 30.34 -6.04
CA GLU A 191 -4.72 29.35 -7.06
C GLU A 191 -4.36 27.94 -6.57
N LEU A 192 -3.31 27.82 -5.76
CA LEU A 192 -2.84 26.57 -5.17
C LEU A 192 -2.45 26.79 -3.71
N LEU A 193 -3.01 25.96 -2.82
CA LEU A 193 -2.57 25.85 -1.43
C LEU A 193 -2.29 24.40 -1.09
N SER A 194 -1.04 24.08 -0.75
CA SER A 194 -0.62 22.79 -0.25
C SER A 194 0.07 22.92 1.10
N LEU A 195 -0.52 22.32 2.13
CA LEU A 195 0.05 22.18 3.47
C LEU A 195 0.13 20.70 3.89
N ALA A 196 0.11 19.78 2.93
CA ALA A 196 0.04 18.34 3.16
C ALA A 196 1.16 17.81 4.06
N ALA A 197 0.92 16.71 4.79
CA ALA A 197 1.91 16.01 5.60
C ALA A 197 2.64 16.92 6.62
N ASN A 198 1.84 17.60 7.44
CA ASN A 198 2.28 18.49 8.52
C ASN A 198 1.44 18.22 9.79
N ARG A 199 1.43 19.16 10.74
CA ARG A 199 0.65 19.13 11.99
C ARG A 199 -0.36 20.28 12.06
N ILE A 200 -0.85 20.73 10.91
CA ILE A 200 -1.85 21.82 10.83
C ILE A 200 -3.13 21.36 11.51
N SER A 201 -3.72 22.24 12.33
CA SER A 201 -4.89 21.94 13.16
C SER A 201 -5.99 23.01 12.97
N GLY A 202 -7.02 22.96 13.80
CA GLY A 202 -8.17 23.86 13.69
C GLY A 202 -9.25 23.33 12.73
N THR A 203 -10.13 24.23 12.28
CA THR A 203 -11.27 23.91 11.40
C THR A 203 -11.07 24.50 10.00
N LEU A 204 -11.76 23.94 9.00
CA LEU A 204 -11.73 24.47 7.63
C LEU A 204 -12.49 25.80 7.52
N PRO A 205 -11.87 26.87 7.00
CA PRO A 205 -12.56 28.11 6.62
C PRO A 205 -13.22 27.98 5.24
N CYS A 206 -13.99 29.00 4.84
CA CYS A 206 -14.65 29.03 3.53
C CYS A 206 -13.75 29.49 2.36
N PHE A 207 -12.52 29.94 2.63
CA PHE A 207 -11.59 30.48 1.62
C PHE A 207 -12.24 31.54 0.70
N ALA A 208 -13.09 32.41 1.25
CA ALA A 208 -13.96 33.31 0.48
C ALA A 208 -13.20 34.21 -0.50
N ALA A 209 -12.01 34.71 -0.12
CA ALA A 209 -11.17 35.55 -0.96
C ALA A 209 -10.62 34.82 -2.20
N ALA A 210 -10.48 33.49 -2.13
CA ALA A 210 -9.97 32.64 -3.19
C ALA A 210 -11.09 31.86 -3.93
N SER A 211 -12.37 32.16 -3.67
CA SER A 211 -13.54 31.47 -4.26
C SER A 211 -13.54 31.37 -5.78
N ARG A 212 -12.91 32.32 -6.48
CA ARG A 212 -12.83 32.34 -7.95
C ARG A 212 -11.47 31.93 -8.52
N SER A 213 -10.47 31.72 -7.67
CA SER A 213 -9.09 31.45 -8.10
C SER A 213 -8.57 30.09 -7.66
N LEU A 214 -8.97 29.59 -6.48
CA LEU A 214 -8.42 28.38 -5.89
C LEU A 214 -8.80 27.16 -6.73
N ALA A 215 -7.80 26.60 -7.42
CA ALA A 215 -7.94 25.44 -8.29
C ALA A 215 -7.50 24.15 -7.61
N ALA A 216 -6.53 24.23 -6.69
CA ALA A 216 -6.04 23.07 -5.94
C ALA A 216 -5.90 23.41 -4.45
N LEU A 217 -6.53 22.59 -3.61
CA LEU A 217 -6.39 22.63 -2.15
C LEU A 217 -5.96 21.26 -1.64
N ASP A 218 -4.80 21.21 -1.02
CA ASP A 218 -4.26 20.01 -0.38
C ASP A 218 -3.91 20.27 1.08
N LEU A 219 -4.71 19.71 1.97
CA LEU A 219 -4.49 19.73 3.42
C LEU A 219 -4.33 18.31 3.97
N SER A 220 -3.97 17.34 3.11
CA SER A 220 -3.90 15.93 3.48
C SER A 220 -2.86 15.65 4.59
N ALA A 221 -3.04 14.55 5.32
CA ALA A 221 -2.13 14.10 6.38
C ALA A 221 -1.79 15.22 7.41
N ASN A 222 -2.83 15.77 8.03
CA ASN A 222 -2.74 16.83 9.05
C ASN A 222 -3.63 16.49 10.26
N ALA A 223 -3.84 17.47 11.14
CA ALA A 223 -4.69 17.36 12.33
C ALA A 223 -5.96 18.25 12.23
N VAL A 224 -6.42 18.59 11.03
CA VAL A 224 -7.62 19.42 10.81
C VAL A 224 -8.85 18.67 11.31
N ALA A 225 -9.69 19.34 12.09
CA ALA A 225 -10.86 18.78 12.74
C ALA A 225 -12.14 19.57 12.39
N GLY A 226 -13.27 19.19 12.99
CA GLY A 226 -14.58 19.75 12.67
C GLY A 226 -15.23 19.08 11.47
N GLY A 227 -16.23 19.72 10.86
CA GLY A 227 -16.90 19.23 9.66
C GLY A 227 -16.39 19.93 8.39
N VAL A 228 -16.74 19.37 7.22
CA VAL A 228 -16.52 20.04 5.94
C VAL A 228 -17.62 21.09 5.74
N PRO A 229 -17.31 22.40 5.74
CA PRO A 229 -18.32 23.44 5.66
C PRO A 229 -18.92 23.52 4.26
N ALA A 230 -20.23 23.72 4.15
CA ALA A 230 -20.92 23.74 2.85
C ALA A 230 -20.44 24.84 1.90
N CYS A 231 -19.97 25.98 2.43
CA CYS A 231 -19.38 27.07 1.65
C CYS A 231 -18.10 26.67 0.90
N LEU A 232 -17.47 25.54 1.24
CA LEU A 232 -16.33 25.04 0.47
C LEU A 232 -16.72 24.69 -0.97
N ALA A 233 -18.00 24.39 -1.21
CA ALA A 233 -18.56 24.21 -2.55
C ALA A 233 -18.61 25.51 -3.38
N ASP A 234 -18.50 26.69 -2.75
CA ASP A 234 -18.49 27.99 -3.46
C ASP A 234 -17.15 28.26 -4.18
N LEU A 235 -16.15 27.39 -4.02
CA LEU A 235 -14.88 27.44 -4.74
C LEU A 235 -15.06 27.01 -6.22
N ARG A 236 -15.56 27.92 -7.07
CA ARG A 236 -15.94 27.64 -8.46
C ARG A 236 -14.78 27.35 -9.42
N ALA A 237 -13.54 27.61 -8.99
CA ALA A 237 -12.35 27.27 -9.75
C ALA A 237 -11.77 25.90 -9.37
N LEU A 238 -12.28 25.27 -8.30
CA LEU A 238 -11.69 24.09 -7.70
C LEU A 238 -11.73 22.90 -8.66
N ARG A 239 -10.55 22.32 -8.91
CA ARG A 239 -10.34 21.12 -9.70
C ARG A 239 -9.86 19.95 -8.83
N SER A 240 -9.14 20.22 -7.76
CA SER A 240 -8.70 19.19 -6.82
C SER A 240 -8.86 19.64 -5.38
N LEU A 241 -9.52 18.78 -4.61
CA LEU A 241 -9.65 18.91 -3.16
C LEU A 241 -9.15 17.64 -2.51
N ASN A 242 -8.10 17.76 -1.70
CA ASN A 242 -7.63 16.67 -0.86
C ASN A 242 -7.57 17.09 0.60
N LEU A 243 -8.39 16.42 1.40
CA LEU A 243 -8.50 16.60 2.84
C LEU A 243 -8.23 15.28 3.58
N SER A 244 -7.59 14.31 2.93
CA SER A 244 -7.43 12.97 3.47
C SER A 244 -6.49 12.92 4.68
N GLY A 245 -6.60 11.87 5.50
CA GLY A 245 -5.69 11.67 6.63
C GLY A 245 -5.77 12.79 7.67
N ASN A 246 -6.98 13.26 7.97
CA ASN A 246 -7.24 14.31 8.95
C ASN A 246 -8.14 13.79 10.09
N ARG A 247 -8.66 14.70 10.91
CA ARG A 247 -9.61 14.42 12.01
C ARG A 247 -11.00 14.97 11.70
N LEU A 248 -11.34 15.16 10.43
CA LEU A 248 -12.66 15.65 10.01
C LEU A 248 -13.73 14.67 10.46
N SER A 249 -14.86 15.19 10.88
CA SER A 249 -15.94 14.46 11.56
C SER A 249 -17.30 15.02 11.16
N TYR A 250 -18.36 14.46 11.75
CA TYR A 250 -19.75 14.76 11.41
C TYR A 250 -20.16 14.30 10.01
N ARG A 251 -21.45 14.48 9.72
CA ARG A 251 -22.03 14.16 8.42
C ARG A 251 -21.68 15.22 7.38
N LEU A 252 -21.48 14.80 6.14
CA LEU A 252 -21.41 15.71 5.01
C LEU A 252 -22.78 16.37 4.79
N SER A 253 -22.78 17.68 4.58
CA SER A 253 -24.01 18.42 4.33
C SER A 253 -24.55 18.09 2.94
N PRO A 254 -25.87 17.86 2.75
CA PRO A 254 -26.47 17.72 1.42
C PRO A 254 -26.34 18.98 0.54
N ARG A 255 -25.93 20.12 1.12
CA ARG A 255 -25.63 21.36 0.38
C ARG A 255 -24.19 21.43 -0.13
N LEU A 256 -23.32 20.49 0.27
CA LEU A 256 -21.94 20.43 -0.19
C LEU A 256 -21.91 19.76 -1.58
N ALA A 257 -22.30 20.52 -2.59
CA ALA A 257 -22.32 20.09 -3.99
C ALA A 257 -21.32 20.95 -4.79
N PHE A 258 -20.19 20.37 -5.16
CA PHE A 258 -19.11 21.09 -5.84
C PHE A 258 -19.46 21.38 -7.30
N SER A 259 -18.82 22.39 -7.90
CA SER A 259 -19.01 22.67 -9.32
C SER A 259 -18.57 21.49 -10.19
N GLY A 260 -19.20 21.30 -11.35
CA GLY A 260 -18.79 20.30 -12.35
C GLY A 260 -17.35 20.40 -12.89
N ARG A 261 -16.56 21.42 -12.49
CA ARG A 261 -15.12 21.51 -12.79
C ARG A 261 -14.23 20.65 -11.90
N LEU A 262 -14.76 20.12 -10.80
CA LEU A 262 -13.99 19.29 -9.88
C LEU A 262 -13.59 17.99 -10.57
N LEU A 263 -12.29 17.70 -10.59
CA LEU A 263 -11.69 16.51 -11.21
C LEU A 263 -11.37 15.44 -10.17
N ALA A 264 -10.94 15.84 -8.97
CA ALA A 264 -10.55 14.92 -7.91
C ALA A 264 -11.05 15.40 -6.53
N LEU A 265 -11.75 14.51 -5.83
CA LEU A 265 -12.19 14.70 -4.44
C LEU A 265 -11.67 13.55 -3.56
N ASP A 266 -10.77 13.86 -2.65
CA ASP A 266 -10.25 12.90 -1.66
C ASP A 266 -10.57 13.39 -0.23
N LEU A 267 -11.49 12.68 0.43
CA LEU A 267 -11.87 12.87 1.83
C LEU A 267 -11.50 11.65 2.68
N SER A 268 -10.65 10.76 2.17
CA SER A 268 -10.36 9.47 2.78
C SER A 268 -9.66 9.58 4.13
N SER A 269 -9.63 8.50 4.91
CA SER A 269 -8.89 8.43 6.17
C SER A 269 -9.26 9.56 7.16
N ASN A 270 -10.55 9.73 7.39
CA ASN A 270 -11.12 10.72 8.31
C ASN A 270 -12.11 10.03 9.28
N ARG A 271 -12.94 10.82 9.98
CA ARG A 271 -14.01 10.35 10.89
C ARG A 271 -15.40 10.80 10.43
N LEU A 272 -15.56 11.11 9.14
CA LEU A 272 -16.84 11.53 8.55
C LEU A 272 -17.88 10.41 8.68
N SER A 273 -19.12 10.76 8.97
CA SER A 273 -20.19 9.80 9.26
C SER A 273 -21.49 10.09 8.53
N GLY A 274 -22.52 9.25 8.72
CA GLY A 274 -23.81 9.40 8.03
C GLY A 274 -23.77 8.87 6.59
N PRO A 275 -24.82 9.11 5.80
CA PRO A 275 -24.89 8.61 4.42
C PRO A 275 -23.95 9.36 3.49
N VAL A 276 -23.51 8.67 2.44
CA VAL A 276 -22.87 9.32 1.28
C VAL A 276 -23.89 10.29 0.67
N PRO A 277 -23.54 11.57 0.46
CA PRO A 277 -24.45 12.54 -0.15
C PRO A 277 -24.88 12.09 -1.55
N ARG A 278 -26.18 12.20 -1.84
CA ARG A 278 -26.74 11.95 -3.18
C ARG A 278 -26.22 12.94 -4.23
N ARG A 279 -25.79 14.12 -3.81
CA ARG A 279 -25.24 15.16 -4.69
C ARG A 279 -23.84 15.54 -4.21
N ILE A 280 -22.83 15.08 -4.95
CA ILE A 280 -21.43 15.43 -4.74
C ILE A 280 -21.04 16.62 -5.61
N VAL A 281 -21.62 16.68 -6.82
CA VAL A 281 -21.51 17.80 -7.76
C VAL A 281 -22.88 18.45 -7.98
N ASP A 282 -22.87 19.71 -8.41
CA ASP A 282 -24.07 20.50 -8.67
C ASP A 282 -24.83 20.07 -9.94
N ASP A 283 -24.08 19.66 -10.97
CA ASP A 283 -24.58 19.20 -12.27
C ASP A 283 -23.83 17.92 -12.71
N PRO A 284 -24.43 16.73 -12.52
CA PRO A 284 -23.83 15.45 -12.93
C PRO A 284 -23.54 15.34 -14.43
N ASP A 285 -24.38 15.93 -15.29
CA ASP A 285 -24.22 15.85 -16.75
C ASP A 285 -23.00 16.64 -17.24
N ARG A 286 -22.58 17.64 -16.48
CA ARG A 286 -21.38 18.46 -16.73
C ARG A 286 -20.21 18.10 -15.81
N SER A 287 -20.34 17.04 -15.03
CA SER A 287 -19.30 16.61 -14.10
C SER A 287 -18.06 16.16 -14.86
N ALA A 288 -16.92 16.75 -14.53
CA ALA A 288 -15.61 16.27 -14.95
C ALA A 288 -14.93 15.43 -13.85
N LEU A 289 -15.67 14.97 -12.85
CA LEU A 289 -15.11 14.22 -11.72
C LEU A 289 -14.56 12.88 -12.20
N ILE A 290 -13.25 12.73 -12.13
CA ILE A 290 -12.51 11.54 -12.52
C ILE A 290 -12.28 10.63 -11.31
N LEU A 291 -12.10 11.23 -10.13
CA LEU A 291 -11.79 10.49 -8.93
C LEU A 291 -12.59 10.96 -7.72
N LEU A 292 -13.17 9.97 -7.03
CA LEU A 292 -13.83 10.13 -5.74
C LEU A 292 -13.29 9.10 -4.73
N ASP A 293 -12.61 9.58 -3.69
CA ASP A 293 -12.16 8.76 -2.57
C ASP A 293 -12.80 9.21 -1.25
N LEU A 294 -13.66 8.34 -0.70
CA LEU A 294 -14.31 8.48 0.60
C LEU A 294 -13.92 7.34 1.55
N SER A 295 -12.89 6.57 1.22
CA SER A 295 -12.47 5.38 1.96
C SER A 295 -12.03 5.69 3.39
N ARG A 296 -11.99 4.67 4.26
CA ARG A 296 -11.48 4.78 5.64
C ARG A 296 -12.18 5.89 6.45
N ASN A 297 -13.51 5.89 6.42
CA ASN A 297 -14.37 6.80 7.17
C ASN A 297 -15.41 6.00 7.99
N ARG A 298 -16.51 6.64 8.39
CA ARG A 298 -17.65 6.02 9.08
C ARG A 298 -18.96 6.24 8.31
N PHE A 299 -18.89 6.35 6.98
CA PHE A 299 -20.09 6.48 6.15
C PHE A 299 -20.97 5.23 6.30
N SER A 300 -22.29 5.41 6.34
CA SER A 300 -23.28 4.37 6.66
C SER A 300 -24.50 4.45 5.76
N GLY A 301 -25.28 3.37 5.65
CA GLY A 301 -26.44 3.33 4.76
C GLY A 301 -26.03 2.95 3.33
N ALA A 302 -26.97 3.08 2.38
CA ALA A 302 -26.75 2.68 0.99
C ALA A 302 -25.80 3.59 0.22
N ILE A 303 -25.12 3.00 -0.77
CA ILE A 303 -24.49 3.77 -1.84
C ILE A 303 -25.63 4.40 -2.66
N PRO A 304 -25.69 5.74 -2.81
CA PRO A 304 -26.75 6.40 -3.57
C PRO A 304 -26.68 6.06 -5.06
N GLU A 305 -27.81 5.78 -5.70
CA GLU A 305 -27.89 5.53 -7.16
C GLU A 305 -27.36 6.71 -7.97
N GLU A 306 -27.49 7.93 -7.45
CA GLU A 306 -27.00 9.16 -8.07
C GLU A 306 -25.48 9.17 -8.29
N ILE A 307 -24.71 8.31 -7.59
CA ILE A 307 -23.27 8.16 -7.86
C ILE A 307 -22.99 7.63 -9.27
N THR A 308 -23.96 6.89 -9.84
CA THR A 308 -23.87 6.28 -11.18
C THR A 308 -24.10 7.30 -12.30
N GLU A 309 -24.48 8.54 -11.96
CA GLU A 309 -24.62 9.65 -12.89
C GLU A 309 -23.28 10.35 -13.18
N LEU A 310 -22.24 10.08 -12.39
CA LEU A 310 -20.91 10.67 -12.53
C LEU A 310 -20.08 9.94 -13.60
N ARG A 311 -20.55 10.01 -14.86
CA ARG A 311 -20.06 9.18 -15.98
C ARG A 311 -18.58 9.35 -16.33
N SER A 312 -17.93 10.43 -15.89
CA SER A 312 -16.49 10.66 -16.08
C SER A 312 -15.60 9.94 -15.06
N LEU A 313 -16.17 9.28 -14.05
CA LEU A 313 -15.40 8.59 -13.02
C LEU A 313 -14.52 7.49 -13.63
N GLN A 314 -13.25 7.51 -13.22
CA GLN A 314 -12.25 6.47 -13.47
C GLN A 314 -11.88 5.73 -12.18
N GLY A 315 -11.97 6.39 -11.02
CA GLY A 315 -11.68 5.78 -9.71
C GLY A 315 -12.76 6.08 -8.67
N LEU A 316 -13.33 5.03 -8.08
CA LEU A 316 -14.32 5.12 -7.01
C LEU A 316 -13.90 4.28 -5.79
N PHE A 317 -13.56 4.95 -4.69
CA PHE A 317 -13.07 4.33 -3.45
C PHE A 317 -13.99 4.63 -2.28
N LEU A 318 -14.70 3.61 -1.81
CA LEU A 318 -15.62 3.68 -0.68
C LEU A 318 -15.24 2.69 0.43
N SER A 319 -14.07 2.06 0.36
CA SER A 319 -13.68 0.97 1.24
C SER A 319 -13.52 1.38 2.70
N ARG A 320 -13.58 0.39 3.60
CA ARG A 320 -13.40 0.59 5.05
C ARG A 320 -14.36 1.65 5.62
N ASN A 321 -15.65 1.48 5.30
CA ASN A 321 -16.76 2.27 5.85
C ASN A 321 -17.77 1.33 6.53
N GLN A 322 -18.99 1.81 6.76
CA GLN A 322 -20.12 1.07 7.31
C GLN A 322 -21.30 1.02 6.32
N LEU A 323 -21.01 1.13 5.02
CA LEU A 323 -22.02 1.14 3.96
C LEU A 323 -22.75 -0.20 3.91
N SER A 324 -24.03 -0.18 3.58
CA SER A 324 -24.93 -1.34 3.61
C SER A 324 -25.85 -1.33 2.39
N GLY A 325 -26.69 -2.36 2.23
CA GLY A 325 -27.56 -2.46 1.05
C GLY A 325 -26.80 -2.96 -0.18
N GLU A 326 -27.44 -2.88 -1.34
CA GLU A 326 -26.89 -3.45 -2.58
C GLU A 326 -25.93 -2.49 -3.30
N ILE A 327 -25.09 -3.04 -4.18
CA ILE A 327 -24.34 -2.25 -5.14
C ILE A 327 -25.35 -1.68 -6.16
N PRO A 328 -25.37 -0.36 -6.41
CA PRO A 328 -26.32 0.28 -7.32
C PRO A 328 -26.41 -0.40 -8.68
N ALA A 329 -27.62 -0.63 -9.17
CA ALA A 329 -27.82 -1.31 -10.46
C ALA A 329 -27.30 -0.46 -11.63
N GLY A 330 -27.23 0.86 -11.47
CA GLY A 330 -26.68 1.78 -12.46
C GLY A 330 -25.14 1.76 -12.58
N ILE A 331 -24.40 0.95 -11.80
CA ILE A 331 -22.93 1.02 -11.76
C ILE A 331 -22.27 0.87 -13.14
N GLY A 332 -22.88 0.08 -14.02
CA GLY A 332 -22.46 -0.11 -15.41
C GLY A 332 -22.48 1.15 -16.29
N ASN A 333 -23.12 2.23 -15.85
CA ASN A 333 -23.12 3.51 -16.55
C ASN A 333 -21.76 4.23 -16.45
N LEU A 334 -20.90 3.82 -15.51
CA LEU A 334 -19.56 4.39 -15.33
C LEU A 334 -18.57 3.73 -16.30
N THR A 335 -18.77 3.95 -17.60
CA THR A 335 -18.03 3.26 -18.67
C THR A 335 -16.53 3.56 -18.71
N TYR A 336 -16.09 4.64 -18.06
CA TYR A 336 -14.68 5.01 -17.90
C TYR A 336 -14.03 4.48 -16.62
N LEU A 337 -14.79 3.74 -15.79
CA LEU A 337 -14.32 3.26 -14.50
C LEU A 337 -13.19 2.24 -14.68
N GLN A 338 -12.03 2.54 -14.11
CA GLN A 338 -10.82 1.72 -14.16
C GLN A 338 -10.53 1.02 -12.83
N ALA A 339 -10.96 1.63 -11.72
CA ALA A 339 -10.76 1.07 -10.39
C ALA A 339 -11.98 1.29 -9.49
N LEU A 340 -12.47 0.21 -8.90
CA LEU A 340 -13.58 0.18 -7.96
C LEU A 340 -13.19 -0.58 -6.69
N ASP A 341 -13.13 0.13 -5.56
CA ASP A 341 -12.90 -0.49 -4.24
C ASP A 341 -14.06 -0.17 -3.29
N LEU A 342 -14.88 -1.19 -3.04
CA LEU A 342 -15.99 -1.17 -2.09
C LEU A 342 -15.72 -2.08 -0.88
N SER A 343 -14.48 -2.54 -0.71
CA SER A 343 -14.10 -3.55 0.28
C SER A 343 -14.34 -3.11 1.71
N ARG A 344 -14.45 -4.07 2.64
CA ARG A 344 -14.56 -3.83 4.08
C ARG A 344 -15.74 -2.91 4.43
N ASN A 345 -16.91 -3.25 3.92
CA ASN A 345 -18.20 -2.62 4.22
C ASN A 345 -19.19 -3.69 4.71
N ARG A 346 -20.49 -3.39 4.67
CA ARG A 346 -21.61 -4.30 4.98
C ARG A 346 -22.54 -4.43 3.78
N LEU A 347 -22.02 -4.31 2.56
CA LEU A 347 -22.81 -4.43 1.34
C LEU A 347 -23.35 -5.84 1.19
N SER A 348 -24.58 -5.96 0.70
CA SER A 348 -25.33 -7.22 0.59
C SER A 348 -25.92 -7.38 -0.82
N GLY A 349 -26.65 -8.47 -1.05
CA GLY A 349 -27.24 -8.76 -2.36
C GLY A 349 -26.21 -9.38 -3.33
N ALA A 350 -26.59 -9.49 -4.60
CA ALA A 350 -25.74 -10.05 -5.65
C ALA A 350 -24.88 -8.99 -6.31
N ILE A 351 -23.76 -9.41 -6.91
CA ILE A 351 -22.98 -8.54 -7.80
C ILE A 351 -23.85 -8.25 -9.04
N PRO A 352 -24.15 -6.98 -9.36
CA PRO A 352 -25.07 -6.65 -10.45
C PRO A 352 -24.42 -6.94 -11.81
N VAL A 353 -25.16 -7.55 -12.75
CA VAL A 353 -24.66 -7.83 -14.11
C VAL A 353 -24.31 -6.57 -14.89
N SER A 354 -24.92 -5.44 -14.54
CA SER A 354 -24.59 -4.16 -15.13
C SER A 354 -23.12 -3.78 -14.89
N LEU A 355 -22.43 -4.36 -13.90
CA LEU A 355 -21.00 -4.15 -13.72
C LEU A 355 -20.17 -4.49 -14.97
N ALA A 356 -20.67 -5.38 -15.83
CA ALA A 356 -20.10 -5.67 -17.16
C ALA A 356 -20.01 -4.43 -18.08
N GLY A 357 -20.81 -3.39 -17.83
CA GLY A 357 -20.73 -2.11 -18.54
C GLY A 357 -19.48 -1.29 -18.21
N CYS A 358 -18.80 -1.59 -17.10
CA CYS A 358 -17.51 -0.98 -16.74
C CYS A 358 -16.36 -1.70 -17.47
N PHE A 359 -16.39 -1.76 -18.79
CA PHE A 359 -15.44 -2.54 -19.60
C PHE A 359 -13.98 -2.07 -19.52
N GLN A 360 -13.71 -0.88 -18.95
CA GLN A 360 -12.35 -0.38 -18.68
C GLN A 360 -11.80 -0.79 -17.32
N LEU A 361 -12.55 -1.57 -16.53
CA LEU A 361 -12.18 -1.91 -15.16
C LEU A 361 -10.93 -2.79 -15.14
N THR A 362 -9.92 -2.33 -14.41
CA THR A 362 -8.63 -3.02 -14.20
C THR A 362 -8.51 -3.58 -12.78
N LEU A 363 -9.18 -2.95 -11.81
CA LEU A 363 -9.20 -3.34 -10.41
C LEU A 363 -10.65 -3.36 -9.90
N LEU A 364 -11.07 -4.50 -9.37
CA LEU A 364 -12.33 -4.70 -8.66
C LEU A 364 -12.06 -5.33 -7.30
N ASP A 365 -12.21 -4.53 -6.24
CA ASP A 365 -12.12 -5.01 -4.85
C ASP A 365 -13.47 -4.85 -4.15
N LEU A 366 -14.14 -5.97 -3.90
CA LEU A 366 -15.39 -6.08 -3.15
C LEU A 366 -15.20 -6.92 -1.87
N GLY A 367 -13.95 -7.21 -1.48
CA GLY A 367 -13.62 -8.10 -0.40
C GLY A 367 -14.20 -7.66 0.95
N ARG A 368 -14.45 -8.62 1.85
CA ARG A 368 -14.94 -8.42 3.23
C ARG A 368 -16.25 -7.64 3.28
N ASN A 369 -17.27 -8.14 2.59
CA ASN A 369 -18.65 -7.64 2.59
C ASN A 369 -19.62 -8.78 2.97
N GLN A 370 -20.91 -8.63 2.66
CA GLN A 370 -21.97 -9.63 2.83
C GLN A 370 -22.61 -9.98 1.47
N LEU A 371 -21.87 -9.83 0.38
CA LEU A 371 -22.34 -10.12 -0.98
C LEU A 371 -22.62 -11.61 -1.13
N SER A 372 -23.62 -11.97 -1.92
CA SER A 372 -24.13 -13.33 -2.02
C SER A 372 -24.58 -13.68 -3.44
N GLY A 373 -24.99 -14.94 -3.65
CA GLY A 373 -25.40 -15.42 -4.96
C GLY A 373 -24.22 -15.83 -5.85
N ALA A 374 -24.53 -16.32 -7.04
CA ALA A 374 -23.53 -16.77 -8.00
C ALA A 374 -23.02 -15.64 -8.89
N LEU A 375 -21.75 -15.73 -9.29
CA LEU A 375 -21.20 -14.91 -10.36
C LEU A 375 -21.94 -15.23 -11.67
N ARG A 376 -22.28 -14.19 -12.44
CA ARG A 376 -23.06 -14.34 -13.67
C ARG A 376 -22.18 -14.23 -14.92
N PRO A 377 -22.47 -14.98 -16.00
CA PRO A 377 -21.65 -15.04 -17.21
C PRO A 377 -21.28 -13.69 -17.82
N GLU A 378 -22.13 -12.68 -17.68
CA GLU A 378 -21.92 -11.34 -18.24
C GLU A 378 -20.66 -10.64 -17.69
N LEU A 379 -20.12 -11.08 -16.55
CA LEU A 379 -18.85 -10.58 -16.03
C LEU A 379 -17.65 -10.97 -16.91
N ASP A 380 -17.82 -11.90 -17.84
CA ASP A 380 -16.82 -12.26 -18.84
C ASP A 380 -16.44 -11.12 -19.78
N ALA A 381 -17.26 -10.06 -19.85
CA ALA A 381 -17.02 -8.84 -20.61
C ALA A 381 -15.93 -7.94 -20.00
N LEU A 382 -15.52 -8.18 -18.75
CA LEU A 382 -14.45 -7.43 -18.06
C LEU A 382 -13.07 -7.93 -18.50
N ASP A 383 -12.76 -7.78 -19.80
CA ASP A 383 -11.55 -8.31 -20.43
C ASP A 383 -10.26 -7.66 -19.91
N SER A 384 -10.35 -6.39 -19.51
CA SER A 384 -9.27 -5.55 -19.01
C SER A 384 -8.98 -5.74 -17.52
N LEU A 385 -9.76 -6.58 -16.83
CA LEU A 385 -9.65 -6.80 -15.40
C LEU A 385 -8.35 -7.54 -15.07
N ARG A 386 -7.54 -6.94 -14.20
CA ARG A 386 -6.24 -7.47 -13.74
C ARG A 386 -6.30 -7.97 -12.30
N ILE A 387 -7.05 -7.26 -11.45
CA ILE A 387 -7.20 -7.59 -10.04
C ILE A 387 -8.67 -7.79 -9.72
N LEU A 388 -9.01 -8.95 -9.18
CA LEU A 388 -10.32 -9.30 -8.67
C LEU A 388 -10.18 -9.82 -7.22
N ASP A 389 -10.68 -9.04 -6.26
CA ASP A 389 -10.81 -9.46 -4.86
C ASP A 389 -12.29 -9.50 -4.48
N LEU A 390 -12.81 -10.72 -4.27
CA LEU A 390 -14.15 -10.97 -3.71
C LEU A 390 -14.06 -11.70 -2.36
N SER A 391 -12.90 -11.71 -1.72
CA SER A 391 -12.62 -12.48 -0.51
C SER A 391 -13.59 -12.16 0.63
N GLY A 392 -13.86 -13.11 1.53
CA GLY A 392 -14.66 -12.87 2.73
C GLY A 392 -16.08 -12.38 2.45
N ASN A 393 -16.79 -13.04 1.54
CA ASN A 393 -18.19 -12.79 1.20
C ASN A 393 -19.00 -14.10 1.36
N ARG A 394 -20.20 -14.16 0.77
CA ARG A 394 -21.08 -15.34 0.70
C ARG A 394 -21.36 -15.74 -0.76
N ILE A 395 -20.37 -15.54 -1.64
CA ILE A 395 -20.50 -15.86 -3.06
C ILE A 395 -20.58 -17.38 -3.20
N SER A 396 -21.56 -17.86 -3.97
CA SER A 396 -21.87 -19.28 -4.15
C SER A 396 -21.73 -19.71 -5.62
N GLY A 397 -21.90 -21.00 -5.89
CA GLY A 397 -21.85 -21.54 -7.25
C GLY A 397 -20.46 -22.01 -7.66
N GLU A 398 -20.29 -22.33 -8.93
CA GLU A 398 -19.07 -22.90 -9.49
C GLU A 398 -18.16 -21.85 -10.13
N ILE A 399 -16.85 -22.10 -10.10
CA ILE A 399 -15.80 -21.29 -10.73
C ILE A 399 -15.26 -22.06 -11.95
N PRO A 400 -14.88 -21.42 -13.09
CA PRO A 400 -14.77 -20.00 -13.39
C PRO A 400 -15.60 -19.56 -14.60
N LEU A 401 -16.57 -20.34 -15.09
CA LEU A 401 -17.31 -20.02 -16.34
C LEU A 401 -17.73 -18.54 -16.42
N PRO A 402 -18.22 -17.90 -15.33
CA PRO A 402 -18.56 -16.48 -15.32
C PRO A 402 -17.41 -15.49 -15.53
N LEU A 403 -16.16 -15.92 -15.35
CA LEU A 403 -14.94 -15.10 -15.41
C LEU A 403 -13.97 -15.58 -16.49
N ALA A 404 -14.37 -16.56 -17.31
CA ALA A 404 -13.51 -17.16 -18.31
C ALA A 404 -13.11 -16.17 -19.43
N GLY A 405 -13.84 -15.06 -19.60
CA GLY A 405 -13.52 -13.98 -20.54
C GLY A 405 -12.47 -12.99 -20.04
N CYS A 406 -12.23 -12.92 -18.72
CA CYS A 406 -11.29 -11.99 -18.08
C CYS A 406 -9.82 -12.43 -18.27
N LYS A 407 -9.31 -12.36 -19.50
CA LYS A 407 -7.99 -12.90 -19.88
C LYS A 407 -6.81 -12.13 -19.28
N SER A 408 -7.01 -10.88 -18.88
CA SER A 408 -5.98 -10.03 -18.29
C SER A 408 -5.77 -10.24 -16.78
N LEU A 409 -6.46 -11.19 -16.15
CA LEU A 409 -6.35 -11.44 -14.72
C LEU A 409 -4.92 -11.82 -14.31
N GLU A 410 -4.41 -11.08 -13.34
CA GLU A 410 -3.11 -11.28 -12.68
C GLU A 410 -3.28 -11.71 -11.22
N VAL A 411 -4.30 -11.19 -10.54
CA VAL A 411 -4.59 -11.47 -9.13
C VAL A 411 -6.06 -11.79 -8.96
N VAL A 412 -6.34 -12.97 -8.42
CA VAL A 412 -7.70 -13.45 -8.13
C VAL A 412 -7.74 -13.95 -6.69
N ASP A 413 -8.49 -13.24 -5.83
CA ASP A 413 -8.78 -13.67 -4.46
C ASP A 413 -10.29 -13.87 -4.30
N LEU A 414 -10.69 -15.14 -4.19
CA LEU A 414 -12.06 -15.56 -3.93
C LEU A 414 -12.17 -16.29 -2.58
N SER A 415 -11.18 -16.13 -1.70
CA SER A 415 -11.10 -16.86 -0.43
C SER A 415 -12.24 -16.53 0.53
N GLY A 416 -12.60 -17.44 1.44
CA GLY A 416 -13.62 -17.18 2.46
C GLY A 416 -14.99 -16.92 1.86
N ASN A 417 -15.45 -17.80 0.97
CA ASN A 417 -16.75 -17.73 0.31
C ASN A 417 -17.50 -19.08 0.42
N GLU A 418 -18.58 -19.24 -0.33
CA GLU A 418 -19.40 -20.46 -0.39
C GLU A 418 -19.28 -21.16 -1.75
N LEU A 419 -18.15 -20.99 -2.44
CA LEU A 419 -17.92 -21.54 -3.79
C LEU A 419 -17.77 -23.06 -3.70
N ALA A 420 -18.38 -23.78 -4.63
CA ALA A 420 -18.45 -25.24 -4.64
C ALA A 420 -18.21 -25.80 -6.05
N GLY A 421 -18.20 -27.13 -6.16
CA GLY A 421 -17.92 -27.82 -7.42
C GLY A 421 -16.43 -28.07 -7.64
N GLU A 422 -16.09 -28.53 -8.84
CA GLU A 422 -14.73 -28.89 -9.22
C GLU A 422 -13.97 -27.74 -9.89
N LEU A 423 -12.64 -27.78 -9.85
CA LEU A 423 -11.79 -26.84 -10.57
C LEU A 423 -11.87 -27.11 -12.08
N SER A 424 -12.51 -26.20 -12.82
CA SER A 424 -12.67 -26.30 -14.27
C SER A 424 -11.48 -25.69 -15.05
N GLY A 425 -11.11 -26.32 -16.17
CA GLY A 425 -10.02 -25.87 -17.05
C GLY A 425 -10.23 -24.51 -17.72
N ALA A 426 -11.38 -23.87 -17.54
CA ALA A 426 -11.61 -22.51 -18.02
C ALA A 426 -10.67 -21.46 -17.37
N VAL A 427 -10.07 -21.75 -16.21
CA VAL A 427 -9.04 -20.92 -15.54
C VAL A 427 -7.78 -20.81 -16.40
N LEU A 428 -7.53 -21.78 -17.29
CA LEU A 428 -6.36 -21.77 -18.18
C LEU A 428 -6.31 -20.59 -19.15
N LYS A 429 -7.38 -19.80 -19.26
CA LYS A 429 -7.37 -18.56 -20.04
C LYS A 429 -6.62 -17.42 -19.35
N TRP A 430 -6.39 -17.49 -18.04
CA TRP A 430 -5.69 -16.46 -17.26
C TRP A 430 -4.17 -16.63 -17.35
N GLN A 431 -3.62 -16.44 -18.55
CA GLN A 431 -2.19 -16.67 -18.83
C GLN A 431 -1.26 -15.68 -18.12
N SER A 432 -1.80 -14.56 -17.64
CA SER A 432 -1.08 -13.55 -16.85
C SER A 432 -1.19 -13.76 -15.34
N LEU A 433 -1.80 -14.85 -14.88
CA LEU A 433 -2.08 -15.11 -13.47
C LEU A 433 -0.78 -15.21 -12.65
N ARG A 434 -0.73 -14.44 -11.57
CA ARG A 434 0.38 -14.38 -10.61
C ARG A 434 -0.05 -14.81 -9.22
N SER A 435 -1.31 -14.58 -8.85
CA SER A 435 -1.83 -14.97 -7.54
C SER A 435 -3.25 -15.50 -7.69
N LEU A 436 -3.49 -16.69 -7.15
CA LEU A 436 -4.80 -17.32 -7.05
C LEU A 436 -5.02 -17.77 -5.61
N SER A 437 -6.04 -17.22 -4.95
CA SER A 437 -6.54 -17.75 -3.68
C SER A 437 -8.01 -18.15 -3.81
N LEU A 438 -8.28 -19.41 -3.52
CA LEU A 438 -9.62 -20.01 -3.39
C LEU A 438 -9.81 -20.60 -1.98
N ALA A 439 -8.99 -20.18 -1.01
CA ALA A 439 -8.97 -20.72 0.34
C ALA A 439 -10.32 -20.60 1.06
N SER A 440 -10.59 -21.46 2.04
CA SER A 440 -11.81 -21.38 2.86
C SER A 440 -13.09 -21.32 2.01
N ASN A 441 -13.27 -22.31 1.15
CA ASN A 441 -14.46 -22.50 0.30
C ASN A 441 -14.99 -23.95 0.47
N ARG A 442 -15.91 -24.36 -0.41
CA ARG A 442 -16.50 -25.71 -0.44
C ARG A 442 -16.10 -26.46 -1.72
N LEU A 443 -14.93 -26.18 -2.28
CA LEU A 443 -14.46 -26.82 -3.51
C LEU A 443 -14.21 -28.31 -3.28
N SER A 444 -14.59 -29.13 -4.25
CA SER A 444 -14.49 -30.59 -4.18
C SER A 444 -13.83 -31.17 -5.43
N GLY A 445 -13.67 -32.50 -5.49
CA GLY A 445 -13.02 -33.17 -6.62
C GLY A 445 -11.51 -33.24 -6.46
N THR A 446 -10.79 -33.53 -7.55
CA THR A 446 -9.34 -33.70 -7.55
C THR A 446 -8.59 -32.46 -8.00
N LEU A 447 -7.34 -32.30 -7.57
CA LEU A 447 -6.43 -31.31 -8.16
C LEU A 447 -6.17 -31.65 -9.64
N PRO A 448 -6.48 -30.75 -10.60
CA PRO A 448 -6.24 -31.01 -12.01
C PRO A 448 -4.76 -30.89 -12.40
N ASP A 449 -4.31 -31.67 -13.40
CA ASP A 449 -2.91 -31.68 -13.88
C ASP A 449 -2.39 -30.31 -14.38
N TRP A 450 -3.30 -29.40 -14.71
CA TRP A 450 -2.99 -28.07 -15.21
C TRP A 450 -2.80 -27.01 -14.12
N ILE A 451 -3.00 -27.34 -12.84
CA ILE A 451 -3.00 -26.36 -11.73
C ILE A 451 -1.65 -25.63 -11.58
N PHE A 452 -0.56 -26.24 -12.02
CA PHE A 452 0.80 -25.66 -12.01
C PHE A 452 1.25 -25.11 -13.36
N SER A 453 0.38 -25.06 -14.38
CA SER A 453 0.75 -24.68 -15.75
C SER A 453 0.74 -23.17 -16.03
N PHE A 454 0.72 -22.32 -15.00
CA PHE A 454 0.65 -20.86 -15.15
C PHE A 454 2.07 -20.24 -15.17
N PRO A 455 2.50 -19.57 -16.26
CA PRO A 455 3.89 -19.17 -16.45
C PRO A 455 4.43 -18.12 -15.46
N SER A 456 3.54 -17.34 -14.84
CA SER A 456 3.90 -16.24 -13.93
C SER A 456 3.35 -16.43 -12.52
N LEU A 457 2.86 -17.63 -12.19
CA LEU A 457 2.21 -17.89 -10.90
C LEU A 457 3.22 -17.86 -9.76
N ARG A 458 2.94 -17.02 -8.78
CA ARG A 458 3.74 -16.80 -7.59
C ARG A 458 3.08 -17.33 -6.33
N TRP A 459 1.76 -17.22 -6.25
CA TRP A 459 0.99 -17.61 -5.08
C TRP A 459 -0.20 -18.46 -5.48
N LEU A 460 -0.29 -19.67 -4.92
CA LEU A 460 -1.43 -20.56 -5.06
C LEU A 460 -1.92 -20.97 -3.68
N ASP A 461 -3.17 -20.66 -3.37
CA ASP A 461 -3.78 -21.01 -2.10
C ASP A 461 -5.15 -21.66 -2.34
N LEU A 462 -5.23 -22.96 -2.06
CA LEU A 462 -6.43 -23.78 -2.14
C LEU A 462 -6.78 -24.37 -0.75
N SER A 463 -6.23 -23.78 0.31
CA SER A 463 -6.36 -24.31 1.67
C SER A 463 -7.80 -24.30 2.16
N ASP A 464 -8.12 -25.12 3.16
CA ASP A 464 -9.43 -25.14 3.82
C ASP A 464 -10.59 -25.35 2.82
N ASN A 465 -10.56 -26.48 2.12
CA ASN A 465 -11.56 -26.89 1.12
C ASN A 465 -11.88 -28.40 1.28
N HIS A 466 -12.62 -28.98 0.33
CA HIS A 466 -12.96 -30.41 0.27
C HIS A 466 -12.23 -31.13 -0.88
N LEU A 467 -11.05 -30.66 -1.29
CA LEU A 467 -10.27 -31.26 -2.37
C LEU A 467 -9.71 -32.61 -1.93
N ALA A 468 -9.74 -33.60 -2.83
CA ALA A 468 -9.27 -34.96 -2.60
C ALA A 468 -8.38 -35.44 -3.76
N GLY A 469 -8.04 -36.72 -3.79
CA GLY A 469 -7.17 -37.28 -4.82
C GLY A 469 -5.70 -37.03 -4.51
N PHE A 470 -4.88 -36.81 -5.53
CA PHE A 470 -3.42 -36.73 -5.41
C PHE A 470 -2.93 -35.35 -5.86
N ILE A 471 -1.73 -34.95 -5.42
CA ILE A 471 -1.03 -33.81 -6.02
C ILE A 471 -0.53 -34.27 -7.41
N PRO A 472 -0.86 -33.59 -8.51
CA PRO A 472 -0.48 -34.04 -9.85
C PRO A 472 1.04 -33.94 -10.08
N ASP A 473 1.61 -34.99 -10.66
CA ASP A 473 3.04 -35.11 -10.95
C ASP A 473 3.39 -34.43 -12.28
N GLY A 474 3.36 -33.10 -12.34
CA GLY A 474 3.68 -32.39 -13.59
C GLY A 474 3.63 -30.87 -13.52
N ASN A 475 4.26 -30.22 -14.51
CA ASN A 475 4.22 -28.77 -14.75
C ASN A 475 4.83 -27.86 -13.68
N PHE A 476 5.50 -28.40 -12.64
CA PHE A 476 6.19 -27.61 -11.62
C PHE A 476 7.26 -26.65 -12.15
N ASN A 477 7.82 -26.92 -13.34
CA ASN A 477 8.84 -26.10 -13.98
C ASN A 477 8.30 -24.96 -14.86
N VAL A 478 6.98 -24.81 -14.98
CA VAL A 478 6.35 -23.86 -15.91
C VAL A 478 6.42 -22.41 -15.39
N SER A 479 6.13 -22.21 -14.10
CA SER A 479 6.21 -20.87 -13.51
C SER A 479 7.65 -20.41 -13.38
N ALA A 480 7.99 -19.25 -13.97
CA ALA A 480 9.29 -18.65 -13.77
C ALA A 480 9.52 -18.26 -12.30
N GLU A 481 8.48 -17.82 -11.59
CA GLU A 481 8.58 -17.40 -10.18
C GLU A 481 8.86 -18.57 -9.25
N PHE A 482 8.19 -19.73 -9.45
CA PHE A 482 8.47 -20.95 -8.67
C PHE A 482 9.85 -21.54 -8.94
N ASN A 483 10.53 -21.12 -10.02
CA ASN A 483 11.81 -21.70 -10.44
C ASN A 483 12.97 -20.68 -10.52
N ASP A 484 12.74 -19.41 -10.16
CA ASP A 484 13.79 -18.39 -10.19
C ASP A 484 14.63 -18.39 -8.90
N ASN A 485 15.84 -18.94 -9.00
CA ASN A 485 16.81 -18.94 -7.92
C ASN A 485 17.73 -17.69 -7.91
N ARG A 486 17.60 -16.77 -8.89
CA ARG A 486 18.54 -15.64 -9.10
C ARG A 486 18.13 -14.33 -8.44
N SER A 487 16.95 -14.24 -7.83
CA SER A 487 16.48 -13.02 -7.17
C SER A 487 17.16 -12.80 -5.79
N ARG A 488 18.42 -12.33 -5.83
CA ARG A 488 19.06 -11.50 -4.78
C ARG A 488 18.85 -10.04 -5.17
N ASP A 489 18.34 -9.24 -4.23
CA ASP A 489 18.50 -7.77 -4.19
C ASP A 489 17.86 -6.89 -5.29
N THR A 490 16.89 -7.40 -6.07
CA THR A 490 15.91 -6.52 -6.76
C THR A 490 14.50 -6.71 -6.22
N ALA A 491 14.37 -7.04 -4.94
CA ALA A 491 13.26 -6.51 -4.18
C ALA A 491 13.42 -4.98 -4.11
N SER A 492 13.19 -4.29 -5.23
CA SER A 492 12.24 -3.19 -5.16
C SER A 492 11.09 -3.76 -4.33
N PRO A 493 10.70 -3.14 -3.21
CA PRO A 493 9.47 -3.58 -2.54
C PRO A 493 8.47 -3.74 -3.67
N LEU A 494 7.87 -4.94 -3.80
CA LEU A 494 6.85 -5.14 -4.83
C LEU A 494 6.00 -3.91 -4.75
N ALA A 495 6.05 -3.07 -5.79
CA ALA A 495 5.03 -2.07 -5.98
C ALA A 495 3.78 -2.94 -5.93
N GLY A 496 3.01 -2.86 -4.83
CA GLY A 496 1.72 -3.52 -4.79
C GLY A 496 1.05 -3.14 -6.10
N PHE A 497 0.40 -4.08 -6.78
CA PHE A 497 -0.11 -3.84 -8.12
C PHE A 497 -0.84 -2.49 -8.13
N ALA A 498 -0.17 -1.49 -8.71
CA ALA A 498 -0.63 -0.12 -8.66
C ALA A 498 -1.54 0.01 -9.87
N ALA A 499 -2.84 -0.09 -9.62
CA ALA A 499 -3.78 0.48 -10.57
C ALA A 499 -3.67 2.00 -10.37
N TRP A 500 -3.15 2.69 -11.39
CA TRP A 500 -2.99 4.13 -11.36
C TRP A 500 -4.17 4.75 -12.09
N SER A 501 -4.91 5.62 -11.41
CA SER A 501 -5.70 6.65 -12.09
C SER A 501 -4.91 7.95 -11.95
N SER A 502 -4.31 8.41 -13.06
CA SER A 502 -3.59 9.68 -13.08
C SER A 502 -4.52 10.75 -13.60
N VAL A 503 -4.79 11.75 -12.76
CA VAL A 503 -5.45 12.98 -13.20
C VAL A 503 -4.37 14.04 -13.40
N ASP A 504 -4.09 14.39 -14.65
CA ASP A 504 -3.28 15.56 -14.97
C ASP A 504 -4.07 16.82 -14.56
N LEU A 505 -3.62 17.48 -13.49
CA LEU A 505 -4.14 18.77 -13.07
C LEU A 505 -3.17 19.86 -13.52
N ASP A 506 -3.67 21.02 -13.94
CA ASP A 506 -2.89 22.22 -14.32
C ASP A 506 -1.88 22.71 -13.23
N ALA A 507 -1.92 22.11 -12.05
CA ALA A 507 -1.11 22.39 -10.86
C ALA A 507 -0.03 21.32 -10.57
N GLY A 508 0.12 20.32 -11.43
CA GLY A 508 0.93 19.12 -11.22
C GLY A 508 0.07 17.86 -11.35
N SER A 509 0.64 16.77 -11.88
CA SER A 509 -0.07 15.50 -11.97
C SER A 509 -0.41 15.01 -10.56
N ARG A 510 -1.69 14.75 -10.29
CA ARG A 510 -2.12 14.08 -9.06
C ARG A 510 -2.40 12.64 -9.43
N GLN A 511 -1.35 11.84 -9.28
CA GLN A 511 -1.44 10.39 -9.39
C GLN A 511 -1.94 9.87 -8.05
N LEU A 512 -3.08 9.17 -8.06
CA LEU A 512 -3.52 8.43 -6.90
C LEU A 512 -3.15 6.97 -7.14
N ASP A 513 -2.11 6.56 -6.42
CA ASP A 513 -1.61 5.19 -6.41
C ASP A 513 -2.54 4.34 -5.54
N LEU A 514 -3.29 3.44 -6.18
CA LEU A 514 -4.00 2.39 -5.45
C LEU A 514 -3.08 1.20 -5.36
N GLU A 515 -2.38 1.12 -4.24
CA GLU A 515 -1.48 0.01 -3.99
C GLU A 515 -2.30 -1.18 -3.46
N TYR A 516 -2.65 -2.12 -4.35
CA TYR A 516 -3.17 -3.41 -3.93
C TYR A 516 -2.00 -4.29 -3.45
N SER A 517 -1.92 -4.50 -2.14
CA SER A 517 -0.84 -5.26 -1.52
C SER A 517 -1.09 -6.76 -1.62
N ILE A 518 -0.33 -7.46 -2.45
CA ILE A 518 -0.32 -8.92 -2.53
C ILE A 518 0.68 -9.54 -1.54
N VAL A 519 0.48 -10.83 -1.24
CA VAL A 519 1.45 -11.65 -0.51
C VAL A 519 2.78 -11.63 -1.28
N SER A 520 3.83 -11.14 -0.63
CA SER A 520 5.16 -11.05 -1.22
C SER A 520 5.90 -12.39 -1.25
N ALA A 521 5.35 -13.45 -0.67
CA ALA A 521 5.95 -14.77 -0.73
C ALA A 521 5.73 -15.39 -2.11
N VAL A 522 6.64 -16.28 -2.50
CA VAL A 522 6.44 -17.24 -3.58
C VAL A 522 6.02 -18.54 -2.91
N GLY A 523 4.77 -18.99 -3.08
CA GLY A 523 4.26 -20.05 -2.21
C GLY A 523 3.03 -20.81 -2.67
N ILE A 524 2.88 -21.99 -2.06
CA ILE A 524 1.77 -22.91 -2.28
C ILE A 524 1.19 -23.31 -0.92
N ASP A 525 -0.12 -23.14 -0.76
CA ASP A 525 -0.88 -23.64 0.38
C ASP A 525 -2.01 -24.57 -0.11
N LEU A 526 -1.93 -25.84 0.27
CA LEU A 526 -2.94 -26.88 0.02
C LEU A 526 -3.47 -27.47 1.34
N SER A 527 -3.20 -26.82 2.47
CA SER A 527 -3.52 -27.35 3.80
C SER A 527 -5.02 -27.48 4.04
N GLN A 528 -5.40 -28.28 5.04
CA GLN A 528 -6.81 -28.45 5.45
C GLN A 528 -7.70 -28.91 4.28
N ASN A 529 -7.29 -30.01 3.63
CA ASN A 529 -8.04 -30.67 2.57
C ASN A 529 -8.06 -32.20 2.84
N ALA A 530 -8.51 -32.99 1.88
CA ALA A 530 -8.54 -34.46 1.92
C ALA A 530 -7.57 -35.09 0.88
N ILE A 531 -6.49 -34.39 0.53
CA ILE A 531 -5.50 -34.84 -0.46
C ILE A 531 -4.73 -36.03 0.12
N ARG A 532 -4.48 -37.06 -0.71
CA ARG A 532 -3.83 -38.32 -0.34
C ARG A 532 -2.70 -38.67 -1.32
N GLY A 533 -1.98 -39.75 -1.03
CA GLY A 533 -0.84 -40.20 -1.83
C GLY A 533 0.46 -39.51 -1.42
N ASN A 534 1.52 -39.88 -2.13
CA ASN A 534 2.86 -39.38 -1.86
C ASN A 534 3.00 -37.91 -2.26
N ILE A 535 3.92 -37.20 -1.61
CA ILE A 535 4.32 -35.86 -2.06
C ILE A 535 5.24 -35.99 -3.30
N PRO A 536 4.91 -35.35 -4.44
CA PRO A 536 5.71 -35.46 -5.65
C PRO A 536 7.13 -34.91 -5.48
N GLU A 537 8.16 -35.63 -5.94
CA GLU A 537 9.56 -35.16 -5.90
C GLU A 537 9.73 -33.84 -6.67
N GLY A 538 9.01 -33.70 -7.80
CA GLY A 538 9.02 -32.49 -8.62
C GLY A 538 8.56 -31.22 -7.90
N LEU A 539 7.73 -31.34 -6.86
CA LEU A 539 7.30 -30.21 -6.03
C LEU A 539 8.48 -29.59 -5.28
N PHE A 540 9.43 -30.42 -4.84
CA PHE A 540 10.68 -29.97 -4.21
C PHE A 540 11.77 -29.60 -5.22
N GLY A 541 11.49 -29.68 -6.52
CA GLY A 541 12.32 -29.14 -7.59
C GLY A 541 12.13 -27.64 -7.86
N MET A 542 11.09 -27.03 -7.28
CA MET A 542 10.76 -25.61 -7.48
C MET A 542 11.69 -24.69 -6.67
N THR A 543 12.90 -24.44 -7.21
CA THR A 543 13.98 -23.72 -6.49
C THR A 543 13.65 -22.27 -6.08
N GLY A 544 12.63 -21.65 -6.68
CA GLY A 544 12.13 -20.33 -6.33
C GLY A 544 11.18 -20.30 -5.11
N LEU A 545 10.66 -21.45 -4.68
CA LEU A 545 9.63 -21.57 -3.64
C LEU A 545 10.12 -21.09 -2.26
N GLU A 546 9.33 -20.21 -1.63
CA GLU A 546 9.62 -19.64 -0.30
C GLU A 546 8.69 -20.17 0.80
N TYR A 547 7.47 -20.57 0.43
CA TYR A 547 6.43 -21.05 1.35
C TYR A 547 5.75 -22.31 0.81
N LEU A 548 5.68 -23.36 1.63
CA LEU A 548 4.92 -24.57 1.31
C LEU A 548 4.14 -25.05 2.53
N ASN A 549 2.82 -25.21 2.38
CA ASN A 549 1.97 -25.76 3.42
C ASN A 549 1.07 -26.86 2.84
N LEU A 550 1.27 -28.08 3.32
CA LEU A 550 0.50 -29.27 2.97
C LEU A 550 -0.13 -29.92 4.21
N SER A 551 -0.15 -29.20 5.34
CA SER A 551 -0.62 -29.73 6.61
C SER A 551 -2.11 -30.09 6.62
N TYR A 552 -2.55 -30.93 7.55
CA TYR A 552 -3.96 -31.34 7.68
C TYR A 552 -4.52 -31.91 6.37
N ASN A 553 -3.88 -32.97 5.88
CA ASN A 553 -4.30 -33.75 4.72
C ASN A 553 -4.15 -35.26 5.05
N ASN A 554 -4.37 -36.11 4.05
CA ASN A 554 -4.20 -37.56 4.13
C ASN A 554 -2.95 -38.04 3.35
N LEU A 555 -1.92 -37.21 3.24
CA LEU A 555 -0.70 -37.55 2.49
C LEU A 555 0.07 -38.68 3.18
N ASP A 556 0.61 -39.61 2.40
CA ASP A 556 1.39 -40.76 2.87
C ASP A 556 2.74 -40.87 2.14
N GLY A 557 3.42 -42.01 2.28
CA GLY A 557 4.77 -42.18 1.75
C GLY A 557 5.84 -41.48 2.58
N ARG A 558 6.98 -41.18 1.94
CA ARG A 558 8.15 -40.55 2.57
C ARG A 558 8.23 -39.07 2.23
N VAL A 559 8.88 -38.28 3.09
CA VAL A 559 9.24 -36.89 2.76
C VAL A 559 10.37 -36.90 1.72
N PRO A 560 10.21 -36.28 0.54
CA PRO A 560 11.25 -36.24 -0.50
C PRO A 560 12.59 -35.65 0.00
N ALA A 561 13.70 -36.27 -0.38
CA ALA A 561 15.05 -35.85 0.04
C ALA A 561 15.47 -34.51 -0.60
N GLU A 562 14.88 -34.20 -1.75
CA GLU A 562 15.04 -32.99 -2.56
C GLU A 562 14.67 -31.72 -1.78
N MET A 563 13.89 -31.84 -0.69
CA MET A 563 13.60 -30.75 0.25
C MET A 563 14.87 -30.05 0.75
N ALA A 564 15.98 -30.79 0.90
CA ALA A 564 17.27 -30.20 1.29
C ALA A 564 17.81 -29.18 0.26
N GLY A 565 17.47 -29.36 -1.03
CA GLY A 565 17.93 -28.52 -2.14
C GLY A 565 17.16 -27.21 -2.34
N LEU A 566 16.01 -27.03 -1.68
CA LEU A 566 15.25 -25.78 -1.76
C LEU A 566 15.85 -24.69 -0.86
N GLU A 567 16.89 -23.98 -1.30
CA GLU A 567 17.59 -22.97 -0.49
C GLU A 567 16.71 -21.77 -0.11
N ARG A 568 15.74 -21.42 -0.95
CA ARG A 568 14.84 -20.27 -0.74
C ARG A 568 13.65 -20.56 0.18
N LEU A 569 13.37 -21.83 0.47
CA LEU A 569 12.24 -22.22 1.32
C LEU A 569 12.46 -21.69 2.74
N LYS A 570 11.60 -20.75 3.15
CA LYS A 570 11.58 -20.08 4.45
C LYS A 570 10.55 -20.70 5.39
N TRP A 571 9.44 -21.18 4.84
CA TRP A 571 8.35 -21.77 5.60
C TRP A 571 7.94 -23.12 4.98
N LEU A 572 7.82 -24.13 5.84
CA LEU A 572 7.35 -25.45 5.48
C LEU A 572 6.41 -25.95 6.58
N ASP A 573 5.27 -26.49 6.20
CA ASP A 573 4.39 -27.22 7.12
C ASP A 573 3.80 -28.46 6.43
N LEU A 574 4.11 -29.64 6.99
CA LEU A 574 3.65 -30.96 6.58
C LEU A 574 2.92 -31.67 7.73
N ALA A 575 2.54 -30.93 8.77
CA ALA A 575 1.99 -31.51 9.99
C ALA A 575 0.63 -32.18 9.74
N HIS A 576 0.25 -33.11 10.61
CA HIS A 576 -1.06 -33.78 10.59
C HIS A 576 -1.36 -34.44 9.23
N ASN A 577 -0.49 -35.37 8.84
CA ASN A 577 -0.64 -36.25 7.68
C ASN A 577 -0.37 -37.71 8.10
N ALA A 578 -0.29 -38.64 7.15
CA ALA A 578 0.08 -40.05 7.33
C ALA A 578 1.52 -40.37 6.84
N LEU A 579 2.41 -39.38 6.86
CA LEU A 579 3.79 -39.52 6.37
C LEU A 579 4.59 -40.53 7.22
N SER A 580 5.54 -41.20 6.57
CA SER A 580 6.29 -42.33 7.12
C SER A 580 7.77 -42.29 6.75
N GLY A 581 8.60 -43.02 7.49
CA GLY A 581 10.05 -43.10 7.24
C GLY A 581 10.84 -41.97 7.90
N GLU A 582 12.08 -41.79 7.46
CA GLU A 582 13.01 -40.84 8.08
C GLU A 582 12.82 -39.42 7.55
N VAL A 583 12.83 -38.43 8.45
CA VAL A 583 12.84 -37.02 8.06
C VAL A 583 14.21 -36.65 7.47
N PRO A 584 14.29 -36.05 6.27
CA PRO A 584 15.56 -35.69 5.65
C PRO A 584 16.46 -34.86 6.57
N ARG A 585 17.78 -35.15 6.53
CA ARG A 585 18.77 -34.56 7.43
C ARG A 585 18.70 -33.04 7.47
N GLY A 586 18.68 -32.48 8.68
CA GLY A 586 18.59 -31.04 8.91
C GLY A 586 17.18 -30.46 8.79
N GLY A 587 16.19 -31.20 8.25
CA GLY A 587 14.82 -30.75 8.08
C GLY A 587 14.17 -30.29 9.39
N MET A 588 14.30 -31.07 10.46
CA MET A 588 13.73 -30.74 11.78
C MET A 588 14.36 -29.49 12.43
N ARG A 589 15.64 -29.21 12.12
CA ARG A 589 16.32 -27.99 12.61
C ARG A 589 15.93 -26.78 11.76
N ARG A 590 15.79 -26.99 10.45
CA ARG A 590 15.47 -25.95 9.47
C ARG A 590 14.01 -25.50 9.58
N PHE A 591 13.09 -26.44 9.83
CA PHE A 591 11.65 -26.20 9.96
C PHE A 591 11.10 -26.86 11.23
N PRO A 592 11.29 -26.24 12.41
CA PRO A 592 10.78 -26.76 13.66
C PRO A 592 9.25 -26.85 13.65
N GLY A 593 8.70 -28.00 14.03
CA GLY A 593 7.24 -28.22 14.13
C GLY A 593 6.55 -28.65 12.83
N ALA A 594 7.20 -28.48 11.68
CA ALA A 594 6.64 -28.79 10.35
C ALA A 594 6.22 -30.26 10.15
N PHE A 595 6.69 -31.18 10.99
CA PHE A 595 6.43 -32.63 10.86
C PHE A 595 5.53 -33.18 11.95
N ALA A 596 4.97 -32.32 12.81
CA ALA A 596 4.16 -32.74 13.96
C ALA A 596 2.91 -33.54 13.52
N GLY A 597 2.43 -34.45 14.37
CA GLY A 597 1.20 -35.20 14.08
C GLY A 597 1.31 -36.27 12.99
N ASN A 598 2.53 -36.64 12.56
CA ASN A 598 2.79 -37.76 11.65
C ASN A 598 3.39 -38.95 12.44
N PRO A 599 2.59 -39.96 12.84
CA PRO A 599 3.03 -40.98 13.81
C PRO A 599 4.07 -41.98 13.26
N ARG A 600 4.19 -42.11 11.93
CA ARG A 600 5.14 -43.03 11.28
C ARG A 600 6.45 -42.36 10.86
N LEU A 601 6.63 -41.05 11.13
CA LEU A 601 7.90 -40.37 10.90
C LEU A 601 8.87 -40.66 12.04
N CYS A 602 10.11 -40.97 11.69
CA CYS A 602 11.21 -41.13 12.63
C CYS A 602 12.25 -40.02 12.44
N VAL A 603 12.87 -39.59 13.54
CA VAL A 603 13.93 -38.57 13.56
C VAL A 603 15.22 -39.25 14.01
N GLU A 604 16.33 -38.92 13.35
CA GLU A 604 17.69 -39.45 13.57
C GLU A 604 18.24 -39.06 14.96
N VAL A 605 17.63 -39.56 16.03
CA VAL A 605 18.21 -39.64 17.38
C VAL A 605 17.80 -40.99 17.98
N ALA A 606 18.59 -42.01 17.62
CA ALA A 606 18.70 -43.30 18.28
C ALA A 606 17.42 -44.19 18.35
N SER A 607 17.15 -44.93 17.28
CA SER A 607 16.99 -46.40 17.39
C SER A 607 17.11 -47.04 16.00
N ALA A 608 17.59 -48.27 15.94
CA ALA A 608 17.77 -49.05 14.73
C ALA A 608 16.44 -49.59 14.14
N ASP A 609 15.31 -48.89 14.36
CA ASP A 609 13.97 -49.40 14.04
C ASP A 609 13.28 -48.74 12.84
N CYS A 610 13.86 -47.70 12.21
CA CYS A 610 13.27 -47.11 10.99
C CYS A 610 13.21 -48.10 9.80
N ALA A 611 13.85 -49.27 9.89
CA ALA A 611 13.88 -50.29 8.85
C ALA A 611 12.84 -51.42 9.02
N ALA A 612 12.08 -51.47 10.13
CA ALA A 612 11.28 -52.65 10.49
C ALA A 612 9.82 -52.65 10.00
N GLU A 613 9.22 -51.51 9.63
CA GLU A 613 7.78 -51.45 9.28
C GLU A 613 7.48 -51.22 7.78
N ALA A 614 8.47 -51.39 6.90
CA ALA A 614 8.31 -51.25 5.45
C ALA A 614 7.97 -52.57 4.72
N LYS A 615 7.30 -53.53 5.37
CA LYS A 615 6.81 -54.76 4.72
C LYS A 615 5.33 -54.97 4.99
N MET A 616 4.52 -54.85 3.94
CA MET A 616 3.22 -55.53 3.85
C MET A 616 3.43 -57.04 4.04
N PRO A 617 2.54 -57.76 4.74
CA PRO A 617 2.34 -59.17 4.47
C PRO A 617 1.51 -59.31 3.20
N GLU A 618 2.14 -59.77 2.12
CA GLU A 618 1.42 -60.40 1.01
C GLU A 618 0.97 -61.80 1.45
N GLY A 619 -0.33 -62.08 1.31
CA GLY A 619 -0.86 -63.43 1.33
C GLY A 619 -2.08 -63.63 2.23
N GLU A 620 -3.25 -63.19 1.76
CA GLU A 620 -4.45 -64.04 1.65
C GLU A 620 -5.53 -63.25 0.91
N ALA A 621 -5.50 -63.34 -0.42
CA ALA A 621 -6.63 -63.00 -1.26
C ALA A 621 -7.53 -64.24 -1.40
N ALA A 622 -8.83 -63.98 -1.47
CA ALA A 622 -9.94 -64.88 -1.84
C ALA A 622 -10.54 -65.74 -0.71
N ALA A 623 -11.63 -65.25 -0.11
CA ALA A 623 -12.97 -65.76 -0.39
C ALA A 623 -14.00 -65.04 0.49
N ALA A 624 -14.74 -64.10 -0.09
CA ALA A 624 -16.03 -63.67 0.42
C ALA A 624 -17.10 -64.25 -0.50
N ALA A 625 -17.76 -65.33 -0.07
CA ALA A 625 -19.04 -65.76 -0.61
C ALA A 625 -19.81 -66.60 0.42
N ALA A 626 -21.05 -66.17 0.64
CA ALA A 626 -22.22 -66.91 1.12
C ALA A 626 -22.35 -67.25 2.62
N GLU A 627 -23.45 -66.72 3.18
CA GLU A 627 -24.51 -67.42 3.95
C GLU A 627 -24.12 -68.17 5.24
N ASP A 628 -24.93 -68.36 6.27
CA ASP A 628 -26.24 -67.90 6.76
C ASP A 628 -26.40 -68.70 8.09
N SER A 629 -27.31 -68.24 8.95
CA SER A 629 -28.06 -69.02 9.95
C SER A 629 -27.44 -69.43 11.31
N GLY A 630 -28.21 -69.09 12.36
CA GLY A 630 -28.53 -69.89 13.57
C GLY A 630 -27.41 -70.24 14.54
N GLY A 631 -27.51 -70.07 15.87
CA GLY A 631 -28.65 -70.02 16.77
C GLY A 631 -28.33 -70.90 18.00
N GLY A 632 -28.47 -70.33 19.21
CA GLY A 632 -28.81 -71.09 20.44
C GLY A 632 -27.70 -71.68 21.33
N GLY A 633 -27.59 -71.14 22.55
CA GLY A 633 -27.72 -71.96 23.78
C GLY A 633 -26.48 -72.46 24.54
N GLY A 634 -26.07 -71.70 25.57
CA GLY A 634 -25.90 -72.19 26.95
C GLY A 634 -24.68 -73.03 27.37
N GLY A 635 -23.91 -72.50 28.35
CA GLY A 635 -23.35 -73.32 29.45
C GLY A 635 -21.83 -73.28 29.69
N GLY A 636 -21.39 -72.36 30.56
CA GLY A 636 -20.44 -72.57 31.67
C GLY A 636 -19.00 -73.06 31.44
N GLY A 637 -18.00 -72.28 31.90
CA GLY A 637 -16.73 -72.84 32.38
C GLY A 637 -15.45 -72.04 32.07
N SER A 638 -15.14 -71.06 32.93
CA SER A 638 -13.81 -70.62 33.41
C SER A 638 -12.54 -70.85 32.57
N GLY A 639 -11.81 -69.77 32.26
CA GLY A 639 -10.39 -69.77 31.88
C GLY A 639 -9.90 -68.37 31.50
N GLY A 640 -8.89 -67.85 32.20
CA GLY A 640 -8.52 -66.42 32.21
C GLY A 640 -7.78 -65.87 30.99
N GLY A 641 -7.73 -64.54 30.90
CA GLY A 641 -6.98 -63.79 29.89
C GLY A 641 -7.40 -62.32 29.82
N GLU A 642 -6.66 -61.47 30.53
CA GLU A 642 -6.91 -60.03 30.71
C GLU A 642 -6.85 -59.22 29.39
N LYS A 643 -7.88 -58.40 29.14
CA LYS A 643 -7.82 -57.22 28.26
C LYS A 643 -7.89 -55.96 29.12
N GLY A 644 -6.80 -55.22 29.22
CA GLY A 644 -6.73 -53.93 29.91
C GLY A 644 -7.00 -52.77 28.96
N TRP A 645 -8.12 -52.06 29.18
CA TRP A 645 -8.41 -50.76 28.57
C TRP A 645 -7.62 -49.67 29.31
N VAL A 646 -6.94 -48.77 28.60
CA VAL A 646 -6.36 -47.57 29.21
C VAL A 646 -7.49 -46.56 29.46
N SER A 647 -7.72 -46.25 30.74
CA SER A 647 -8.74 -45.32 31.20
C SER A 647 -8.45 -43.87 30.79
N ILE A 648 -9.46 -43.20 30.22
CA ILE A 648 -9.51 -41.75 29.93
C ILE A 648 -9.11 -40.89 31.14
N GLY A 649 -9.23 -41.41 32.37
CA GLY A 649 -8.78 -40.72 33.59
C GLY A 649 -7.26 -40.52 33.67
N ALA A 650 -6.45 -41.45 33.12
CA ALA A 650 -4.99 -41.34 33.17
C ALA A 650 -4.46 -40.24 32.23
N TYR A 651 -5.16 -39.98 31.12
CA TYR A 651 -4.84 -38.90 30.19
C TYR A 651 -5.14 -37.51 30.79
N TRP A 652 -6.26 -37.38 31.53
CA TRP A 652 -6.60 -36.13 32.19
C TRP A 652 -5.65 -35.79 33.35
N ILE A 653 -5.19 -36.79 34.10
CA ILE A 653 -4.24 -36.58 35.21
C ILE A 653 -2.86 -36.15 34.67
N SER A 654 -2.40 -36.69 33.53
CA SER A 654 -1.10 -36.31 32.95
C SER A 654 -1.13 -34.92 32.30
N ALA A 655 -2.24 -34.55 31.65
CA ALA A 655 -2.42 -33.23 31.04
C ALA A 655 -2.50 -32.11 32.09
N VAL A 656 -3.24 -32.34 33.19
CA VAL A 656 -3.38 -31.36 34.27
C VAL A 656 -2.09 -31.22 35.07
N THR A 657 -1.39 -32.31 35.35
CA THR A 657 -0.08 -32.23 36.06
C THR A 657 0.98 -31.53 35.22
N SER A 658 1.02 -31.78 33.90
CA SER A 658 1.96 -31.10 32.99
C SER A 658 1.69 -29.59 32.90
N PHE A 659 0.42 -29.18 32.79
CA PHE A 659 0.04 -27.76 32.72
C PHE A 659 0.40 -26.98 34.00
N TYR A 660 0.13 -27.55 35.18
CA TYR A 660 0.42 -26.89 36.45
C TYR A 660 1.92 -26.85 36.77
N VAL A 661 2.69 -27.89 36.43
CA VAL A 661 4.14 -27.89 36.62
C VAL A 661 4.81 -26.85 35.72
N SER A 662 4.32 -26.66 34.48
CA SER A 662 4.80 -25.61 33.57
C SER A 662 4.50 -24.20 34.07
N ILE A 663 3.32 -23.95 34.64
CA ILE A 663 2.97 -22.63 35.21
C ILE A 663 3.81 -22.32 36.46
N VAL A 664 4.03 -23.29 37.34
CA VAL A 664 4.83 -23.10 38.55
C VAL A 664 6.31 -22.86 38.20
N THR A 665 6.86 -23.58 37.22
CA THR A 665 8.23 -23.31 36.73
C THR A 665 8.37 -21.95 36.05
N LEU A 666 7.33 -21.46 35.38
CA LEU A 666 7.29 -20.11 34.78
C LEU A 666 7.25 -19.00 35.85
N LEU A 667 6.53 -19.22 36.96
CA LEU A 667 6.37 -18.25 38.04
C LEU A 667 7.51 -18.25 39.07
N CYS A 668 8.26 -19.36 39.18
CA CYS A 668 9.41 -19.48 40.09
C CYS A 668 10.75 -19.11 39.44
N SER A 669 10.80 -18.89 38.12
CA SER A 669 12.00 -18.40 37.44
C SER A 669 12.18 -16.88 37.61
N GLY A 670 13.22 -16.48 38.35
CA GLY A 670 13.55 -15.07 38.59
C GLY A 670 13.82 -14.26 37.30
N LYS A 671 14.18 -14.92 36.19
CA LYS A 671 14.36 -14.28 34.88
C LYS A 671 13.04 -14.07 34.12
N ALA A 672 12.02 -14.91 34.33
CA ALA A 672 10.72 -14.78 33.67
C ALA A 672 9.81 -13.70 34.29
N ARG A 673 9.97 -13.46 35.60
CA ARG A 673 9.18 -12.46 36.34
C ARG A 673 9.36 -11.02 35.82
N GLY A 674 10.53 -10.71 35.23
CA GLY A 674 10.82 -9.40 34.62
C GLY A 674 10.20 -9.18 33.24
N LEU A 675 9.75 -10.24 32.55
CA LEU A 675 9.12 -10.16 31.23
C LEU A 675 7.58 -10.06 31.31
N VAL A 676 6.97 -10.66 32.33
CA VAL A 676 5.50 -10.74 32.45
C VAL A 676 4.89 -9.54 33.19
N PHE A 677 5.61 -8.92 34.13
CA PHE A 677 5.07 -7.85 34.99
C PHE A 677 5.71 -6.47 34.78
N ARG A 678 6.17 -6.15 33.57
CA ARG A 678 6.59 -4.77 33.29
C ARG A 678 5.33 -3.89 33.14
N ALA A 679 4.99 -3.23 34.24
CA ALA A 679 3.93 -2.24 34.31
C ALA A 679 4.16 -1.14 33.25
N VAL A 680 3.19 -0.98 32.36
CA VAL A 680 3.07 0.19 31.49
C VAL A 680 2.64 1.36 32.39
N ALA A 681 3.57 2.26 32.68
CA ALA A 681 3.23 3.59 33.18
C ALA A 681 2.85 4.50 31.99
N PRO A 682 1.88 5.40 32.15
CA PRO A 682 1.40 6.28 31.08
C PRO A 682 2.19 7.59 31.08
N GLU A 683 2.79 7.97 29.96
CA GLU A 683 3.26 9.34 29.76
C GLU A 683 2.96 9.84 28.34
N PHE A 684 2.07 10.83 28.31
CA PHE A 684 1.89 12.00 27.44
C PHE A 684 2.31 11.97 25.96
#